data_AF-A0A6I9MW48-F1
#
_entry.id   AF-A0A6I9MW48-F1
#
_cell.length_a   1.000
_cell.length_b   1.000
_cell.length_c   1.000
_cell.angle_alpha   90.00
_cell.angle_beta   90.00
_cell.angle_gamma   90.00
#
_symmetry.space_group_name_H-M   'P 1'
#
loop_
_entity.id
_entity.type
_entity.pdbx_description
1 polymer ?
#
loop_
_entity_poly.entity_id
_entity_poly.type
_entity_poly.pdbx_seq_one_letter_code
_entity_poly.pdbx_strand_id
1 'polypeptide(L)'
;NMEWDSESVKSQDVFKQPEVVQERRALPGTPQNLGVVRMHDFVSKTHMISVKEQLSAQLKEAEAELSSLSAELNTTRDQRRALEGELESQKEKTSQSAFTLNDMHMGKQQLERSVKELKDKLGSAHGQSKEARREITALKETLREREEQLSGAEAALGEERETGSEEKLAAKERDLSDLRRELKETRSSQEKALSEDYELKMENRRLKEESEHAQGESEELTKQQKESQAALSRTLREKDTRIEALKLEKGQLEGELGQAERTLAQQTKQYQQTIEDLSRARSMDASALQVEHERAVKLNQDKDLEIAQLRRDAEQQASDRRDANEMLSITVAGQKQLTDLLQEKDVFMDTLKQNASDLQKEMQNSISAVKKEAGALKVALEEKEKHLGGMKEENSHLKEEIDRIRDQQSRPPPLTEPRTLDIITELEAEIAQLKVSRDTLEEELHTLRRCTEELQASMLLSQQSSQAQQTELERAHARHQQTTLNYDRLIRARDQEVSRLQDQLSESGVHSPVVQGDVILQEEKSQTLNQDNDNEKHDLSKVEIDKLVRGIKEKETEITQLNEKNISLTRQLDQLVVSREEAGKLSQMVLQKDLEIQALHARVSMATGGGHSQDVMYLQQQLQAYAVEREQVIAVLNEKARENSQLRSDYHRLMDIIQGKEAALLKLQQENQRLSTMSDPSGSQEMFKETIQNLSRIIREKDIEIDALTQKCQTLVTVLQASGGESGGGSGGVSSNQFEELLQERDTLKQQVKKMEEWKQQVITTVKNMQHESAQLQDELMKLQGQVSADSDCSSKLSVDYAGLIQSYEHKERRLGSLSQELAQVQQSISQLSTTKDVLLGKLDCVAPTPEGVADAPSQHPPPTSSGEKPREEITRLRSQLAEKEHMIRTLQENNHRLSNSASDTDSEQRNQLEEVRLVKERLEALQRSVREKDLLIKSKGDQLGHVSEALRNRDNDNEVLKQAVTNLKERALILELDGRQLKEENELVASRSREKESEFRALQETNMQFSLLLREKEFELTAVSEKSATVERMLKDKEQVRLPTFFLFHL
;
A
#
# COMPACT_ATOMS: atom_id res chain seq x y z
N ASN A 1 3.89 45.97 30.03
CA ASN A 1 4.99 45.97 31.03
C ASN A 1 5.10 44.57 31.61
N MET A 2 6.05 43.71 31.20
CA MET A 2 6.97 43.75 30.06
C MET A 2 6.75 42.41 29.32
N GLU A 3 6.43 42.39 28.04
CA GLU A 3 7.40 42.50 26.92
C GLU A 3 8.51 41.44 26.98
N TRP A 4 8.44 40.52 26.02
CA TRP A 4 9.49 39.61 25.59
C TRP A 4 9.63 39.83 24.08
N ASP A 5 10.80 40.32 23.64
CA ASP A 5 11.08 40.52 22.23
C ASP A 5 11.44 39.19 21.55
N SER A 6 10.70 38.84 20.50
CA SER A 6 11.05 37.76 19.58
C SER A 6 11.78 38.34 18.37
N GLU A 7 13.11 38.42 18.44
CA GLU A 7 13.91 38.97 17.33
C GLU A 7 13.74 38.16 16.03
N SER A 8 13.12 38.79 15.03
CA SER A 8 13.05 38.26 13.67
C SER A 8 14.38 38.45 12.95
N VAL A 9 15.26 37.45 13.04
CA VAL A 9 16.52 37.43 12.28
C VAL A 9 16.21 37.26 10.80
N LYS A 10 16.48 38.32 10.03
CA LYS A 10 16.23 38.39 8.58
C LYS A 10 17.25 37.57 7.80
N SER A 11 16.79 36.87 6.77
CA SER A 11 17.65 36.23 5.78
C SER A 11 18.38 37.26 4.91
N GLN A 12 19.71 37.34 5.02
CA GLN A 12 20.54 37.94 3.96
C GLN A 12 22.00 37.43 3.96
N ASP A 13 22.55 37.33 2.75
CA ASP A 13 23.97 37.45 2.39
C ASP A 13 25.03 36.56 3.06
N VAL A 14 25.16 35.32 2.55
CA VAL A 14 26.49 34.66 2.40
C VAL A 14 26.66 34.11 0.98
N PHE A 15 26.83 35.00 0.00
CA PHE A 15 27.46 34.63 -1.27
C PHE A 15 28.97 34.51 -1.04
N LYS A 16 29.53 33.29 -1.17
CA LYS A 16 30.99 33.08 -1.27
C LYS A 16 31.31 32.20 -2.47
N GLN A 17 31.81 32.82 -3.53
CA GLN A 17 32.50 32.13 -4.62
C GLN A 17 33.85 31.60 -4.12
N PRO A 18 34.28 30.41 -4.57
CA PRO A 18 35.69 30.04 -4.62
C PRO A 18 36.22 30.22 -6.05
N GLU A 19 36.93 31.31 -6.32
CA GLU A 19 37.79 31.40 -7.50
C GLU A 19 39.03 30.51 -7.30
N VAL A 20 39.10 29.38 -8.01
CA VAL A 20 40.38 28.73 -8.35
C VAL A 20 40.29 28.23 -9.79
N VAL A 21 40.67 29.07 -10.74
CA VAL A 21 40.90 28.65 -12.13
C VAL A 21 42.29 27.99 -12.19
N GLN A 22 42.34 26.66 -12.26
CA GLN A 22 43.51 25.95 -12.76
C GLN A 22 43.33 25.65 -14.25
N GLU A 23 44.08 26.34 -15.09
CA GLU A 23 44.20 25.98 -16.51
C GLU A 23 44.86 24.60 -16.65
N ARG A 24 44.07 23.60 -17.04
CA ARG A 24 44.60 22.44 -17.77
C ARG A 24 44.27 22.62 -19.25
N ARG A 25 45.31 22.81 -20.07
CA ARG A 25 45.20 22.86 -21.52
C ARG A 25 44.51 21.59 -22.04
N ALA A 26 43.34 21.74 -22.63
CA ALA A 26 42.72 20.69 -23.44
C ALA A 26 43.25 20.76 -24.87
N LEU A 27 43.63 19.60 -25.43
CA LEU A 27 43.88 19.44 -26.86
C LEU A 27 42.55 19.50 -27.64
N PRO A 28 42.55 19.82 -28.95
CA PRO A 28 41.33 20.00 -29.73
C PRO A 28 40.58 18.67 -29.98
N GLY A 29 39.73 18.28 -29.04
CA GLY A 29 38.71 17.24 -29.22
C GLY A 29 37.51 17.75 -30.04
N THR A 30 36.81 16.82 -30.71
CA THR A 30 35.75 17.17 -31.67
C THR A 30 34.48 17.76 -31.03
N PRO A 31 33.72 18.63 -31.73
CA PRO A 31 32.74 19.51 -31.08
C PRO A 31 31.47 18.84 -30.53
N GLN A 32 31.19 17.59 -30.90
CA GLN A 32 29.86 16.98 -30.70
C GLN A 32 29.56 16.59 -29.23
N ASN A 33 30.56 16.22 -28.43
CA ASN A 33 30.32 15.72 -27.06
C ASN A 33 30.05 16.82 -26.01
N LEU A 34 30.62 18.02 -26.15
CA LEU A 34 30.46 19.08 -25.13
C LEU A 34 29.03 19.66 -25.09
N GLY A 35 28.30 19.64 -26.20
CA GLY A 35 26.89 20.07 -26.24
C GLY A 35 25.98 19.14 -25.43
N VAL A 36 26.18 17.83 -25.58
CA VAL A 36 25.38 16.80 -24.88
C VAL A 36 25.58 16.87 -23.36
N VAL A 37 26.83 17.02 -22.89
CA VAL A 37 27.12 17.14 -21.45
C VAL A 37 26.48 18.38 -20.84
N ARG A 38 26.55 19.55 -21.51
CA ARG A 38 25.90 20.78 -21.01
C ARG A 38 24.38 20.70 -21.01
N MET A 39 23.78 20.06 -22.02
CA MET A 39 22.34 19.76 -22.06
C MET A 39 21.95 18.84 -20.89
N HIS A 40 22.70 17.76 -20.66
CA HIS A 40 22.45 16.83 -19.56
C HIS A 40 22.55 17.51 -18.19
N ASP A 41 23.59 18.32 -17.95
CA ASP A 41 23.74 19.08 -16.70
C ASP A 41 22.61 20.10 -16.48
N PHE A 42 22.13 20.75 -17.55
CA PHE A 42 21.03 21.70 -17.46
C PHE A 42 19.69 21.01 -17.17
N VAL A 43 19.37 19.93 -17.90
CA VAL A 43 18.17 19.11 -17.67
C VAL A 43 18.20 18.48 -16.28
N SER A 44 19.34 17.95 -15.84
CA SER A 44 19.51 17.38 -14.51
C SER A 44 19.29 18.41 -13.39
N LYS A 45 19.84 19.64 -13.53
CA LYS A 45 19.60 20.74 -12.59
C LYS A 45 18.13 21.19 -12.58
N THR A 46 17.50 21.28 -13.75
CA THR A 46 16.09 21.69 -13.87
C THR A 46 15.16 20.64 -13.24
N HIS A 47 15.42 19.35 -13.49
CA HIS A 47 14.70 18.25 -12.85
C HIS A 47 14.92 18.23 -11.33
N MET A 48 16.15 18.44 -10.85
CA MET A 48 16.45 18.55 -9.41
C MET A 48 15.73 19.73 -8.74
N ILE A 49 15.59 20.88 -9.42
CA ILE A 49 14.81 22.02 -8.92
C ILE A 49 13.32 21.65 -8.83
N SER A 50 12.75 21.09 -9.90
CA SER A 50 11.35 20.65 -9.93
C SER A 50 11.04 19.60 -8.86
N VAL A 51 11.92 18.61 -8.66
CA VAL A 51 11.78 17.62 -7.58
C VAL A 51 11.89 18.27 -6.20
N LYS A 52 12.78 19.25 -6.00
CA LYS A 52 12.87 20.01 -4.75
C LYS A 52 11.62 20.84 -4.48
N GLU A 53 11.02 21.44 -5.50
CA GLU A 53 9.78 22.20 -5.40
C GLU A 53 8.59 21.28 -5.08
N GLN A 54 8.51 20.12 -5.72
CA GLN A 54 7.49 19.10 -5.45
C GLN A 54 7.61 18.55 -4.01
N LEU A 55 8.82 18.22 -3.54
CA LEU A 55 9.06 17.81 -2.15
C LEU A 55 8.76 18.94 -1.15
N SER A 56 9.03 20.20 -1.52
CA SER A 56 8.67 21.37 -0.71
C SER A 56 7.17 21.61 -0.63
N ALA A 57 6.40 21.24 -1.66
CA ALA A 57 4.94 21.29 -1.63
C ALA A 57 4.39 20.17 -0.72
N GLN A 58 4.82 18.93 -0.94
CA GLN A 58 4.41 17.76 -0.14
C GLN A 58 4.76 17.90 1.35
N LEU A 59 5.90 18.52 1.67
CA LEU A 59 6.27 18.79 3.07
C LEU A 59 5.30 19.80 3.73
N LYS A 60 4.92 20.87 3.03
CA LYS A 60 3.94 21.85 3.54
C LYS A 60 2.53 21.28 3.65
N GLU A 61 2.16 20.39 2.72
CA GLU A 61 0.89 19.66 2.73
C GLU A 61 0.82 18.74 3.96
N ALA A 62 1.85 17.93 4.20
CA ALA A 62 1.97 17.09 5.39
C ALA A 62 2.04 17.89 6.71
N GLU A 63 2.73 19.04 6.74
CA GLU A 63 2.74 19.95 7.90
C GLU A 63 1.34 20.56 8.18
N ALA A 64 0.57 20.87 7.13
CA ALA A 64 -0.81 21.34 7.26
C ALA A 64 -1.77 20.23 7.73
N GLU A 65 -1.66 19.01 7.18
CA GLU A 65 -2.42 17.85 7.63
C GLU A 65 -2.13 17.49 9.09
N LEU A 66 -0.84 17.44 9.49
CA LEU A 66 -0.45 17.24 10.88
C LEU A 66 -0.98 18.34 11.81
N SER A 67 -1.04 19.58 11.33
CA SER A 67 -1.62 20.70 12.08
C SER A 67 -3.15 20.55 12.25
N SER A 68 -3.88 20.13 11.20
CA SER A 68 -5.32 19.85 11.28
C SER A 68 -5.61 18.69 12.22
N LEU A 69 -4.93 17.55 12.03
CA LEU A 69 -5.11 16.36 12.87
C LEU A 69 -4.73 16.61 14.33
N SER A 70 -3.75 17.48 14.60
CA SER A 70 -3.42 17.92 15.96
C SER A 70 -4.52 18.82 16.55
N ALA A 71 -5.12 19.72 15.77
CA ALA A 71 -6.26 20.53 16.22
C ALA A 71 -7.52 19.68 16.47
N GLU A 72 -7.80 18.70 15.60
CA GLU A 72 -8.89 17.73 15.75
C GLU A 72 -8.67 16.82 16.97
N LEU A 73 -7.44 16.35 17.21
CA LEU A 73 -7.09 15.57 18.41
C LEU A 73 -7.24 16.39 19.70
N ASN A 74 -6.90 17.68 19.68
CA ASN A 74 -7.08 18.55 20.85
C ASN A 74 -8.56 18.87 21.10
N THR A 75 -9.32 19.25 20.07
CA THR A 75 -10.76 19.54 20.21
C THR A 75 -11.57 18.30 20.64
N THR A 76 -11.28 17.11 20.10
CA THR A 76 -11.90 15.86 20.58
C THR A 76 -11.49 15.51 22.01
N ARG A 77 -10.23 15.78 22.42
CA ARG A 77 -9.78 15.63 23.82
C ARG A 77 -10.51 16.58 24.77
N ASP A 78 -10.79 17.81 24.35
CA ASP A 78 -11.52 18.80 25.16
C ASP A 78 -13.03 18.51 25.22
N GLN A 79 -13.63 18.04 24.13
CA GLN A 79 -14.99 17.47 24.14
C GLN A 79 -15.09 16.29 25.12
N ARG A 80 -14.08 15.40 25.14
CA ARG A 80 -14.05 14.27 26.08
C ARG A 80 -13.93 14.73 27.53
N ARG A 81 -13.09 15.73 27.83
CA ARG A 81 -13.00 16.38 29.15
C ARG A 81 -14.32 17.01 29.59
N ALA A 82 -15.04 17.67 28.67
CA ALA A 82 -16.35 18.25 28.97
C ALA A 82 -17.38 17.17 29.34
N LEU A 83 -17.45 16.09 28.57
CA LEU A 83 -18.33 14.95 28.85
C LEU A 83 -17.95 14.20 30.15
N GLU A 84 -16.65 14.06 30.45
CA GLU A 84 -16.16 13.54 31.73
C GLU A 84 -16.64 14.42 32.91
N GLY A 85 -16.59 15.75 32.77
CA GLY A 85 -17.07 16.71 33.77
C GLY A 85 -18.59 16.74 33.93
N GLU A 86 -19.35 16.66 32.83
CA GLU A 86 -20.81 16.54 32.88
C GLU A 86 -21.25 15.25 33.57
N LEU A 87 -20.59 14.12 33.26
CA LEU A 87 -20.85 12.83 33.89
C LEU A 87 -20.62 12.88 35.42
N GLU A 88 -19.53 13.51 35.87
CA GLU A 88 -19.27 13.66 37.31
C GLU A 88 -20.30 14.58 37.99
N SER A 89 -20.69 15.68 37.33
CA SER A 89 -21.76 16.55 37.82
C SER A 89 -23.12 15.82 37.93
N GLN A 90 -23.42 14.87 37.03
CA GLN A 90 -24.63 14.06 37.12
C GLN A 90 -24.57 13.01 38.24
N LYS A 91 -23.40 12.40 38.49
CA LYS A 91 -23.18 11.54 39.67
C LYS A 91 -23.39 12.32 40.96
N GLU A 92 -22.84 13.53 41.07
CA GLU A 92 -22.99 14.38 42.26
C GLU A 92 -24.46 14.77 42.49
N LYS A 93 -25.17 15.23 41.44
CA LYS A 93 -26.61 15.50 41.53
C LYS A 93 -27.41 14.27 41.95
N THR A 94 -27.02 13.08 41.47
CA THR A 94 -27.66 11.82 41.86
C THR A 94 -27.38 11.48 43.33
N SER A 95 -26.15 11.64 43.83
CA SER A 95 -25.83 11.37 45.24
C SER A 95 -26.50 12.37 46.19
N GLN A 96 -26.53 13.67 45.83
CA GLN A 96 -27.30 14.69 46.54
C GLN A 96 -28.82 14.38 46.56
N SER A 97 -29.38 13.88 45.45
CA SER A 97 -30.79 13.45 45.40
C SER A 97 -31.08 12.22 46.26
N ALA A 98 -30.13 11.28 46.36
CA ALA A 98 -30.25 10.11 47.21
C ALA A 98 -30.16 10.48 48.71
N PHE A 99 -29.31 11.46 49.05
CA PHE A 99 -29.19 11.98 50.42
C PHE A 99 -30.48 12.69 50.85
N THR A 100 -30.98 13.64 50.05
CA THR A 100 -32.22 14.37 50.37
C THR A 100 -33.45 13.46 50.41
N LEU A 101 -33.51 12.40 49.59
CA LEU A 101 -34.56 11.38 49.67
C LEU A 101 -34.49 10.57 50.97
N ASN A 102 -33.28 10.27 51.47
CA ASN A 102 -33.09 9.59 52.76
C ASN A 102 -33.50 10.50 53.94
N ASP A 103 -33.13 11.78 53.92
CA ASP A 103 -33.57 12.76 54.92
C ASP A 103 -35.10 12.89 54.95
N MET A 104 -35.75 13.00 53.79
CA MET A 104 -37.22 13.01 53.71
C MET A 104 -37.84 11.68 54.19
N HIS A 105 -37.19 10.55 53.95
CA HIS A 105 -37.64 9.26 54.47
C HIS A 105 -37.55 9.20 56.01
N MET A 106 -36.45 9.69 56.59
CA MET A 106 -36.26 9.76 58.03
C MET A 106 -37.23 10.75 58.70
N GLY A 107 -37.47 11.91 58.10
CA GLY A 107 -38.49 12.88 58.52
C GLY A 107 -39.91 12.30 58.44
N LYS A 108 -40.25 11.58 57.37
CA LYS A 108 -41.52 10.85 57.25
C LYS A 108 -41.69 9.81 58.37
N GLN A 109 -40.66 9.02 58.67
CA GLN A 109 -40.74 8.07 59.80
C GLN A 109 -40.90 8.78 61.16
N GLN A 110 -40.30 9.95 61.37
CA GLN A 110 -40.52 10.73 62.59
C GLN A 110 -41.97 11.21 62.70
N LEU A 111 -42.52 11.79 61.63
CA LEU A 111 -43.92 12.21 61.57
C LEU A 111 -44.89 11.04 61.78
N GLU A 112 -44.63 9.86 61.20
CA GLU A 112 -45.44 8.66 61.41
C GLU A 112 -45.46 8.19 62.88
N ARG A 113 -44.34 8.32 63.60
CA ARG A 113 -44.28 8.04 65.05
C ARG A 113 -45.07 9.08 65.83
N SER A 114 -44.91 10.38 65.54
CA SER A 114 -45.65 11.45 66.22
C SER A 114 -47.16 11.37 65.98
N VAL A 115 -47.61 11.07 64.76
CA VAL A 115 -49.03 10.83 64.44
C VAL A 115 -49.58 9.63 65.19
N LYS A 116 -48.80 8.55 65.34
CA LYS A 116 -49.20 7.41 66.17
C LYS A 116 -49.36 7.80 67.64
N GLU A 117 -48.38 8.49 68.22
CA GLU A 117 -48.47 8.97 69.61
C GLU A 117 -49.68 9.88 69.85
N LEU A 118 -49.97 10.81 68.93
CA LEU A 118 -51.14 11.69 69.02
C LEU A 118 -52.44 10.90 68.95
N LYS A 119 -52.51 9.87 68.09
CA LYS A 119 -53.66 8.96 67.98
C LYS A 119 -53.86 8.14 69.25
N ASP A 120 -52.79 7.64 69.85
CA ASP A 120 -52.83 6.86 71.10
C ASP A 120 -53.24 7.77 72.29
N LYS A 121 -52.73 9.00 72.36
CA LYS A 121 -53.14 10.05 73.33
C LYS A 121 -54.63 10.41 73.17
N LEU A 122 -55.10 10.61 71.95
CA LEU A 122 -56.52 10.89 71.66
C LEU A 122 -57.43 9.71 72.04
N GLY A 123 -57.00 8.47 71.80
CA GLY A 123 -57.70 7.27 72.23
C GLY A 123 -57.84 7.19 73.75
N SER A 124 -56.78 7.52 74.50
CA SER A 124 -56.78 7.57 75.96
C SER A 124 -57.75 8.65 76.50
N ALA A 125 -57.67 9.88 75.99
CA ALA A 125 -58.57 10.97 76.39
C ALA A 125 -60.05 10.67 76.08
N HIS A 126 -60.33 10.00 74.95
CA HIS A 126 -61.68 9.55 74.61
C HIS A 126 -62.18 8.40 75.51
N GLY A 127 -61.28 7.56 76.03
CA GLY A 127 -61.57 6.58 77.09
C GLY A 127 -61.97 7.26 78.40
N GLN A 128 -61.12 8.18 78.89
CA GLN A 128 -61.37 8.96 80.11
C GLN A 128 -62.69 9.76 80.02
N SER A 129 -63.01 10.35 78.87
CA SER A 129 -64.29 11.04 78.64
C SER A 129 -65.50 10.11 78.73
N LYS A 130 -65.35 8.83 78.33
CA LYS A 130 -66.41 7.81 78.49
C LYS A 130 -66.57 7.35 79.94
N GLU A 131 -65.49 7.32 80.72
CA GLU A 131 -65.52 6.99 82.15
C GLU A 131 -66.14 8.12 82.96
N ALA A 132 -65.68 9.37 82.79
CA ALA A 132 -66.29 10.54 83.41
C ALA A 132 -67.80 10.68 83.06
N ARG A 133 -68.22 10.33 81.84
CA ARG A 133 -69.65 10.30 81.46
C ARG A 133 -70.44 9.24 82.25
N ARG A 134 -69.87 8.08 82.54
CA ARG A 134 -70.50 7.02 83.36
C ARG A 134 -70.60 7.44 84.83
N GLU A 135 -69.56 8.07 85.36
CA GLU A 135 -69.55 8.64 86.71
C GLU A 135 -70.62 9.73 86.85
N ILE A 136 -70.73 10.64 85.87
CA ILE A 136 -71.79 11.66 85.84
C ILE A 136 -73.19 11.05 85.78
N THR A 137 -73.41 9.92 85.07
CA THR A 137 -74.72 9.24 85.10
C THR A 137 -75.01 8.59 86.45
N ALA A 138 -74.04 7.90 87.06
CA ALA A 138 -74.22 7.29 88.38
C ALA A 138 -74.46 8.35 89.47
N LEU A 139 -73.73 9.47 89.44
CA LEU A 139 -73.95 10.60 90.34
C LEU A 139 -75.37 11.18 90.20
N LYS A 140 -75.90 11.29 88.98
CA LYS A 140 -77.30 11.74 88.75
C LYS A 140 -78.34 10.76 89.30
N GLU A 141 -78.10 9.45 89.22
CA GLU A 141 -78.97 8.45 89.85
C GLU A 141 -78.93 8.59 91.37
N THR A 142 -77.75 8.69 91.99
CA THR A 142 -77.64 8.91 93.45
C THR A 142 -78.20 10.26 93.92
N LEU A 143 -78.16 11.31 93.10
CA LEU A 143 -78.80 12.59 93.41
C LEU A 143 -80.32 12.40 93.48
N ARG A 144 -80.90 11.76 92.46
CA ARG A 144 -82.33 11.48 92.38
C ARG A 144 -82.82 10.62 93.55
N GLU A 145 -82.07 9.59 93.95
CA GLU A 145 -82.39 8.79 95.14
C GLU A 145 -82.48 9.65 96.42
N ARG A 146 -81.66 10.72 96.53
CA ARG A 146 -81.69 11.65 97.67
C ARG A 146 -82.82 12.68 97.57
N GLU A 147 -83.17 13.11 96.36
CA GLU A 147 -84.35 13.96 96.11
C GLU A 147 -85.64 13.20 96.46
N GLU A 148 -85.75 11.93 96.05
CA GLU A 148 -86.89 11.06 96.42
C GLU A 148 -86.94 10.83 97.95
N GLN A 149 -85.80 10.60 98.61
CA GLN A 149 -85.72 10.51 100.09
C GLN A 149 -86.11 11.82 100.80
N LEU A 150 -85.71 12.98 100.27
CA LEU A 150 -86.10 14.29 100.81
C LEU A 150 -87.61 14.50 100.72
N SER A 151 -88.23 14.20 99.57
CA SER A 151 -89.69 14.30 99.41
C SER A 151 -90.47 13.40 100.38
N GLY A 152 -89.92 12.22 100.73
CA GLY A 152 -90.47 11.35 101.76
C GLY A 152 -90.35 11.93 103.17
N ALA A 153 -89.27 12.65 103.48
CA ALA A 153 -89.10 13.34 104.76
C ALA A 153 -90.02 14.57 104.88
N GLU A 154 -90.20 15.33 103.81
CA GLU A 154 -91.16 16.45 103.76
C GLU A 154 -92.60 15.98 103.93
N ALA A 155 -92.98 14.84 103.34
CA ALA A 155 -94.29 14.22 103.56
C ALA A 155 -94.50 13.81 105.03
N ALA A 156 -93.47 13.29 105.70
CA ALA A 156 -93.52 12.92 107.13
C ALA A 156 -93.65 14.13 108.07
N LEU A 157 -93.22 15.33 107.65
CA LEU A 157 -93.38 16.58 108.41
C LEU A 157 -94.78 17.21 108.27
N GLY A 158 -95.68 16.61 107.49
CA GLY A 158 -97.08 17.06 107.36
C GLY A 158 -98.00 16.67 108.52
N GLU A 159 -97.61 15.73 109.39
CA GLU A 159 -98.46 15.12 110.42
C GLU A 159 -98.08 15.45 111.87
N GLU A 160 -97.85 16.73 112.21
CA GLU A 160 -97.94 17.15 113.63
C GLU A 160 -98.54 18.56 113.79
N ARG A 161 -99.37 18.76 114.84
CA ARG A 161 -100.30 19.89 114.93
C ARG A 161 -100.44 20.41 116.36
N GLU A 162 -100.58 21.74 116.48
CA GLU A 162 -100.89 22.49 117.73
C GLU A 162 -99.73 22.49 118.77
N THR A 163 -99.50 23.49 119.63
CA THR A 163 -100.17 24.78 119.96
C THR A 163 -99.11 25.90 120.11
N GLY A 164 -99.50 27.15 120.46
CA GLY A 164 -98.64 28.06 121.26
C GLY A 164 -98.02 29.29 120.58
N SER A 165 -98.28 30.45 121.20
CA SER A 165 -97.46 31.68 121.42
C SER A 165 -96.79 32.49 120.27
N GLU A 166 -96.68 33.81 120.54
CA GLU A 166 -96.22 34.88 119.64
C GLU A 166 -94.74 34.82 119.25
N GLU A 167 -93.94 34.00 119.93
CA GLU A 167 -92.56 33.69 119.54
C GLU A 167 -92.48 33.16 118.09
N LYS A 168 -93.56 32.52 117.60
CA LYS A 168 -93.71 32.10 116.20
C LYS A 168 -93.89 33.23 115.19
N LEU A 169 -94.27 34.45 115.60
CA LEU A 169 -94.22 35.63 114.72
C LEU A 169 -92.80 36.16 114.61
N ALA A 170 -92.07 36.25 115.72
CA ALA A 170 -90.67 36.64 115.72
C ALA A 170 -89.75 35.59 115.06
N ALA A 171 -90.12 34.31 115.07
CA ALA A 171 -89.51 33.28 114.24
C ALA A 171 -89.80 33.58 112.75
N LYS A 172 -91.08 33.61 112.35
CA LYS A 172 -91.50 33.90 110.96
C LYS A 172 -90.95 35.18 110.36
N GLU A 173 -90.71 36.22 111.16
CA GLU A 173 -90.12 37.47 110.68
C GLU A 173 -88.59 37.36 110.46
N ARG A 174 -87.89 36.50 111.21
CA ARG A 174 -86.52 36.07 110.87
C ARG A 174 -86.52 35.16 109.66
N ASP A 175 -87.39 34.15 109.62
CA ASP A 175 -87.54 33.23 108.47
C ASP A 175 -87.80 34.01 107.17
N LEU A 176 -88.68 35.03 107.21
CA LEU A 176 -88.93 35.93 106.07
C LEU A 176 -87.74 36.83 105.73
N SER A 177 -86.89 37.18 106.69
CA SER A 177 -85.65 37.94 106.44
C SER A 177 -84.56 37.04 105.82
N ASP A 178 -84.50 35.78 106.23
CA ASP A 178 -83.54 34.81 105.72
C ASP A 178 -83.95 34.28 104.34
N LEU A 179 -85.24 33.98 104.12
CA LEU A 179 -85.78 33.74 102.77
C LEU A 179 -85.54 34.93 101.82
N ARG A 180 -85.56 36.18 102.32
CA ARG A 180 -85.20 37.37 101.51
C ARG A 180 -83.70 37.46 101.22
N ARG A 181 -82.85 36.98 102.13
CA ARG A 181 -81.38 36.89 101.97
C ARG A 181 -81.05 35.82 100.93
N GLU A 182 -81.61 34.63 101.07
CA GLU A 182 -81.51 33.51 100.12
C GLU A 182 -82.07 33.89 98.74
N LEU A 183 -83.21 34.57 98.67
CA LEU A 183 -83.79 35.04 97.40
C LEU A 183 -82.98 36.16 96.72
N LYS A 184 -82.11 36.86 97.46
CA LYS A 184 -81.11 37.78 96.88
C LYS A 184 -79.85 37.04 96.43
N GLU A 185 -79.40 36.07 97.22
CA GLU A 185 -78.21 35.27 96.93
C GLU A 185 -78.42 34.37 95.69
N THR A 186 -79.57 33.68 95.61
CA THR A 186 -80.00 32.90 94.44
C THR A 186 -80.17 33.76 93.18
N ARG A 187 -80.65 35.00 93.29
CA ARG A 187 -80.64 35.95 92.16
C ARG A 187 -79.21 36.27 91.71
N SER A 188 -78.28 36.47 92.64
CA SER A 188 -76.89 36.78 92.30
C SER A 188 -76.11 35.58 91.73
N SER A 189 -76.46 34.35 92.10
CA SER A 189 -75.91 33.15 91.46
C SER A 189 -76.57 32.86 90.11
N GLN A 190 -77.87 33.15 89.96
CA GLN A 190 -78.57 33.09 88.67
C GLN A 190 -78.00 34.11 87.67
N GLU A 191 -77.69 35.33 88.12
CA GLU A 191 -77.06 36.37 87.29
C GLU A 191 -75.65 35.96 86.82
N LYS A 192 -74.83 35.38 87.72
CA LYS A 192 -73.53 34.79 87.37
C LYS A 192 -73.64 33.64 86.38
N ALA A 193 -74.55 32.70 86.62
CA ALA A 193 -74.80 31.57 85.73
C ALA A 193 -75.25 32.02 84.33
N LEU A 194 -75.97 33.14 84.21
CA LEU A 194 -76.34 33.74 82.93
C LEU A 194 -75.15 34.40 82.21
N SER A 195 -74.20 35.02 82.92
CA SER A 195 -72.95 35.48 82.31
C SER A 195 -72.05 34.31 81.88
N GLU A 196 -71.93 33.27 82.70
CA GLU A 196 -71.14 32.06 82.38
C GLU A 196 -71.72 31.30 81.18
N ASP A 197 -73.05 31.16 81.10
CA ASP A 197 -73.76 30.61 79.93
C ASP A 197 -73.57 31.46 78.66
N TYR A 198 -73.50 32.80 78.79
CA TYR A 198 -73.20 33.69 77.66
C TYR A 198 -71.75 33.53 77.16
N GLU A 199 -70.77 33.50 78.06
CA GLU A 199 -69.36 33.27 77.72
C GLU A 199 -69.15 31.89 77.09
N LEU A 200 -69.74 30.84 77.67
CA LEU A 200 -69.73 29.48 77.11
C LEU A 200 -70.39 29.41 75.72
N LYS A 201 -71.45 30.20 75.46
CA LYS A 201 -72.07 30.30 74.12
C LYS A 201 -71.17 30.99 73.10
N MET A 202 -70.41 32.00 73.51
CA MET A 202 -69.44 32.66 72.63
C MET A 202 -68.25 31.75 72.32
N GLU A 203 -67.72 31.05 73.33
CA GLU A 203 -66.62 30.09 73.12
C GLU A 203 -67.05 28.87 72.30
N ASN A 204 -68.28 28.36 72.48
CA ASN A 204 -68.82 27.29 71.62
C ASN A 204 -69.01 27.74 70.16
N ARG A 205 -69.26 29.02 69.88
CA ARG A 205 -69.25 29.54 68.50
C ARG A 205 -67.83 29.58 67.96
N ARG A 206 -66.89 30.15 68.72
CA ARG A 206 -65.46 30.25 68.37
C ARG A 206 -64.87 28.88 68.02
N LEU A 207 -65.07 27.88 68.89
CA LEU A 207 -64.63 26.50 68.68
C LEU A 207 -65.31 25.80 67.50
N LYS A 208 -66.56 26.15 67.19
CA LYS A 208 -67.28 25.62 66.02
C LYS A 208 -66.74 26.20 64.72
N GLU A 209 -66.47 27.51 64.70
CA GLU A 209 -65.85 28.20 63.56
C GLU A 209 -64.41 27.69 63.32
N GLU A 210 -63.62 27.48 64.38
CA GLU A 210 -62.31 26.81 64.29
C GLU A 210 -62.41 25.36 63.78
N SER A 211 -63.41 24.59 64.24
CA SER A 211 -63.62 23.20 63.78
C SER A 211 -64.06 23.13 62.32
N GLU A 212 -64.87 24.08 61.84
CA GLU A 212 -65.31 24.14 60.44
C GLU A 212 -64.14 24.59 59.53
N HIS A 213 -63.30 25.51 59.99
CA HIS A 213 -62.09 25.93 59.29
C HIS A 213 -61.06 24.78 59.16
N ALA A 214 -60.74 24.09 60.27
CA ALA A 214 -59.80 22.99 60.30
C ALA A 214 -60.30 21.76 59.51
N GLN A 215 -61.62 21.55 59.41
CA GLN A 215 -62.18 20.55 58.51
C GLN A 215 -61.94 20.94 57.03
N GLY A 216 -62.15 22.21 56.67
CA GLY A 216 -61.85 22.72 55.33
C GLY A 216 -60.39 22.51 54.92
N GLU A 217 -59.43 22.87 55.78
CA GLU A 217 -58.00 22.62 55.53
C GLU A 217 -57.68 21.13 55.36
N SER A 218 -58.30 20.24 56.14
CA SER A 218 -58.15 18.79 56.03
C SER A 218 -58.70 18.24 54.70
N GLU A 219 -59.81 18.80 54.21
CA GLU A 219 -60.39 18.44 52.91
C GLU A 219 -59.52 18.95 51.74
N GLU A 220 -58.92 20.14 51.84
CA GLU A 220 -57.96 20.64 50.85
C GLU A 220 -56.64 19.84 50.85
N LEU A 221 -56.08 19.51 52.02
CA LEU A 221 -54.88 18.69 52.13
C LEU A 221 -55.09 17.28 51.58
N THR A 222 -56.24 16.65 51.86
CA THR A 222 -56.56 15.34 51.28
C THR A 222 -56.89 15.40 49.78
N LYS A 223 -57.30 16.56 49.25
CA LYS A 223 -57.39 16.82 47.80
C LYS A 223 -56.00 16.93 47.16
N GLN A 224 -55.10 17.76 47.71
CA GLN A 224 -53.71 17.87 47.23
C GLN A 224 -52.96 16.52 47.30
N GLN A 225 -53.21 15.71 48.33
CA GLN A 225 -52.65 14.35 48.45
C GLN A 225 -53.11 13.44 47.30
N LYS A 226 -54.40 13.48 46.93
CA LYS A 226 -54.94 12.69 45.81
C LYS A 226 -54.38 13.17 44.46
N GLU A 227 -54.27 14.49 44.27
CA GLU A 227 -53.76 15.08 43.03
C GLU A 227 -52.26 14.78 42.82
N SER A 228 -51.45 14.89 43.87
CA SER A 228 -50.02 14.51 43.85
C SER A 228 -49.82 13.00 43.68
N GLN A 229 -50.63 12.16 44.33
CA GLN A 229 -50.63 10.71 44.09
C GLN A 229 -51.01 10.36 42.64
N ALA A 230 -51.98 11.07 42.05
CA ALA A 230 -52.38 10.90 40.65
C ALA A 230 -51.33 11.44 39.66
N ALA A 231 -50.52 12.44 40.04
CA ALA A 231 -49.37 12.90 39.27
C ALA A 231 -48.23 11.85 39.29
N LEU A 232 -47.84 11.38 40.47
CA LEU A 232 -46.84 10.32 40.63
C LEU A 232 -47.23 9.04 39.86
N SER A 233 -48.52 8.68 39.88
CA SER A 233 -49.07 7.54 39.15
C SER A 233 -49.08 7.71 37.62
N ARG A 234 -48.93 8.92 37.09
CA ARG A 234 -48.71 9.18 35.65
C ARG A 234 -47.23 9.07 35.32
N THR A 235 -46.37 9.76 36.08
CA THR A 235 -44.92 9.73 35.89
C THR A 235 -44.30 8.33 36.04
N LEU A 236 -44.88 7.45 36.87
CA LEU A 236 -44.48 6.04 36.91
C LEU A 236 -44.80 5.32 35.58
N ARG A 237 -46.04 5.41 35.09
CA ARG A 237 -46.43 4.79 33.79
C ARG A 237 -45.64 5.32 32.60
N GLU A 238 -45.31 6.62 32.62
CA GLU A 238 -44.43 7.25 31.62
C GLU A 238 -43.01 6.65 31.67
N LYS A 239 -42.46 6.40 32.86
CA LYS A 239 -41.18 5.71 33.05
C LYS A 239 -41.24 4.25 32.62
N ASP A 240 -42.29 3.52 33.01
CA ASP A 240 -42.48 2.11 32.63
C ASP A 240 -42.55 1.95 31.10
N THR A 241 -43.33 2.81 30.43
CA THR A 241 -43.44 2.84 28.97
C THR A 241 -42.10 3.13 28.31
N ARG A 242 -41.29 4.04 28.88
CA ARG A 242 -39.94 4.35 28.39
C ARG A 242 -38.95 3.20 28.64
N ILE A 243 -39.12 2.45 29.73
CA ILE A 243 -38.32 1.24 30.02
C ILE A 243 -38.63 0.13 29.01
N GLU A 244 -39.90 -0.12 28.68
CA GLU A 244 -40.25 -1.11 27.64
C GLU A 244 -39.78 -0.69 26.24
N ALA A 245 -39.85 0.60 25.91
CA ALA A 245 -39.28 1.12 24.66
C ALA A 245 -37.77 0.86 24.58
N LEU A 246 -37.01 1.18 25.64
CA LEU A 246 -35.57 0.93 25.72
C LEU A 246 -35.21 -0.57 25.72
N LYS A 247 -36.06 -1.45 26.25
CA LYS A 247 -35.89 -2.91 26.15
C LYS A 247 -36.07 -3.41 24.71
N LEU A 248 -37.06 -2.89 23.99
CA LEU A 248 -37.29 -3.23 22.58
C LEU A 248 -36.16 -2.74 21.68
N GLU A 249 -35.73 -1.49 21.85
CA GLU A 249 -34.57 -0.90 21.16
C GLU A 249 -33.30 -1.69 21.45
N LYS A 250 -33.04 -2.03 22.72
CA LYS A 250 -31.93 -2.91 23.11
C LYS A 250 -32.01 -4.27 22.39
N GLY A 251 -33.17 -4.92 22.38
CA GLY A 251 -33.34 -6.23 21.75
C GLY A 251 -33.19 -6.20 20.22
N GLN A 252 -33.52 -5.08 19.58
CA GLN A 252 -33.25 -4.83 18.17
C GLN A 252 -31.74 -4.70 17.93
N LEU A 253 -31.04 -3.87 18.71
CA LEU A 253 -29.59 -3.67 18.61
C LEU A 253 -28.79 -4.96 18.91
N GLU A 254 -29.20 -5.76 19.89
CA GLU A 254 -28.60 -7.10 20.14
C GLU A 254 -28.86 -8.06 18.95
N GLY A 255 -30.01 -7.94 18.29
CA GLY A 255 -30.35 -8.71 17.08
C GLY A 255 -29.53 -8.30 15.86
N GLU A 256 -29.33 -7.00 15.65
CA GLU A 256 -28.51 -6.41 14.57
C GLU A 256 -27.02 -6.72 14.77
N LEU A 257 -26.50 -6.54 15.99
CA LEU A 257 -25.14 -6.93 16.37
C LEU A 257 -24.90 -8.41 16.09
N GLY A 258 -25.82 -9.28 16.54
CA GLY A 258 -25.75 -10.72 16.27
C GLY A 258 -25.86 -11.08 14.78
N GLN A 259 -26.45 -10.24 13.92
CA GLN A 259 -26.39 -10.41 12.46
C GLN A 259 -25.04 -9.96 11.90
N ALA A 260 -24.51 -8.81 12.32
CA ALA A 260 -23.20 -8.30 11.92
C ALA A 260 -22.05 -9.24 12.31
N GLU A 261 -22.10 -9.84 13.50
CA GLU A 261 -21.15 -10.88 13.94
C GLU A 261 -21.18 -12.11 13.04
N ARG A 262 -22.38 -12.55 12.61
CA ARG A 262 -22.54 -13.71 11.70
C ARG A 262 -22.04 -13.40 10.29
N THR A 263 -22.31 -12.22 9.74
CA THR A 263 -21.82 -11.84 8.41
C THR A 263 -20.30 -11.64 8.42
N LEU A 264 -19.74 -11.03 9.47
CA LEU A 264 -18.30 -10.91 9.67
C LEU A 264 -17.64 -12.30 9.81
N ALA A 265 -18.20 -13.20 10.61
CA ALA A 265 -17.67 -14.56 10.73
C ALA A 265 -17.76 -15.36 9.42
N GLN A 266 -18.77 -15.09 8.57
CA GLN A 266 -18.88 -15.69 7.24
C GLN A 266 -17.87 -15.10 6.25
N GLN A 267 -17.65 -13.78 6.26
CA GLN A 267 -16.60 -13.12 5.48
C GLN A 267 -15.21 -13.60 5.87
N THR A 268 -14.90 -13.69 7.16
CA THR A 268 -13.64 -14.26 7.67
C THR A 268 -13.40 -15.67 7.12
N LYS A 269 -14.43 -16.53 7.11
CA LYS A 269 -14.33 -17.88 6.50
C LYS A 269 -14.11 -17.83 4.98
N GLN A 270 -14.75 -16.91 4.26
CA GLN A 270 -14.55 -16.73 2.82
C GLN A 270 -13.13 -16.26 2.50
N TYR A 271 -12.58 -15.31 3.25
CA TYR A 271 -11.19 -14.86 3.11
C TYR A 271 -10.19 -15.96 3.49
N GLN A 272 -10.42 -16.68 4.59
CA GLN A 272 -9.63 -17.84 5.00
C GLN A 272 -9.55 -18.89 3.88
N GLN A 273 -10.69 -19.29 3.32
CA GLN A 273 -10.76 -20.26 2.22
C GLN A 273 -10.08 -19.72 0.94
N THR A 274 -10.24 -18.43 0.62
CA THR A 274 -9.57 -17.78 -0.52
C THR A 274 -8.05 -17.80 -0.36
N ILE A 275 -7.53 -17.55 0.85
CA ILE A 275 -6.10 -17.62 1.17
C ILE A 275 -5.58 -19.06 1.03
N GLU A 276 -6.36 -20.07 1.45
CA GLU A 276 -6.02 -21.48 1.31
C GLU A 276 -6.04 -21.97 -0.16
N ASP A 277 -7.01 -21.52 -0.96
CA ASP A 277 -7.08 -21.81 -2.40
C ASP A 277 -5.91 -21.14 -3.16
N LEU A 278 -5.61 -19.87 -2.89
CA LEU A 278 -4.46 -19.16 -3.47
C LEU A 278 -3.12 -19.77 -3.05
N SER A 279 -3.00 -20.23 -1.80
CA SER A 279 -1.80 -20.93 -1.31
C SER A 279 -1.61 -22.28 -1.99
N ARG A 280 -2.70 -23.03 -2.20
CA ARG A 280 -2.68 -24.29 -2.97
C ARG A 280 -2.30 -24.03 -4.43
N ALA A 281 -2.89 -23.05 -5.11
CA ALA A 281 -2.51 -22.67 -6.46
C ALA A 281 -1.01 -22.35 -6.57
N ARG A 282 -0.50 -21.44 -5.72
CA ARG A 282 0.92 -21.08 -5.66
C ARG A 282 1.85 -22.29 -5.44
N SER A 283 1.44 -23.26 -4.62
CA SER A 283 2.23 -24.49 -4.38
C SER A 283 2.25 -25.43 -5.60
N MET A 284 1.14 -25.51 -6.35
CA MET A 284 1.07 -26.27 -7.59
C MET A 284 1.91 -25.61 -8.69
N ASP A 285 1.80 -24.30 -8.86
CA ASP A 285 2.56 -23.53 -9.85
C ASP A 285 4.08 -23.62 -9.60
N ALA A 286 4.50 -23.49 -8.33
CA ALA A 286 5.90 -23.66 -7.95
C ALA A 286 6.41 -25.09 -8.23
N SER A 287 5.59 -26.11 -7.97
CA SER A 287 5.92 -27.52 -8.24
C SER A 287 6.01 -27.80 -9.75
N ALA A 288 5.08 -27.26 -10.54
CA ALA A 288 5.08 -27.38 -12.00
C ALA A 288 6.30 -26.67 -12.63
N LEU A 289 6.61 -25.47 -12.16
CA LEU A 289 7.78 -24.71 -12.60
C LEU A 289 9.09 -25.43 -12.26
N GLN A 290 9.19 -26.09 -11.10
CA GLN A 290 10.34 -26.92 -10.77
C GLN A 290 10.46 -28.14 -11.69
N VAL A 291 9.35 -28.85 -11.98
CA VAL A 291 9.36 -30.01 -12.89
C VAL A 291 9.77 -29.61 -14.31
N GLU A 292 9.30 -28.47 -14.82
CA GLU A 292 9.73 -27.94 -16.12
C GLU A 292 11.18 -27.45 -16.12
N HIS A 293 11.68 -26.89 -15.00
CA HIS A 293 13.10 -26.57 -14.85
C HIS A 293 13.97 -27.84 -14.89
N GLU A 294 13.59 -28.90 -14.16
CA GLU A 294 14.30 -30.19 -14.17
C GLU A 294 14.25 -30.86 -15.56
N ARG A 295 13.15 -30.72 -16.30
CA ARG A 295 13.03 -31.18 -17.70
C ARG A 295 13.94 -30.38 -18.63
N ALA A 296 13.96 -29.06 -18.53
CA ALA A 296 14.82 -28.20 -19.33
C ALA A 296 16.31 -28.46 -19.07
N VAL A 297 16.71 -28.68 -17.81
CA VAL A 297 18.09 -29.04 -17.45
C VAL A 297 18.49 -30.39 -18.05
N LYS A 298 17.62 -31.41 -17.99
CA LYS A 298 17.88 -32.73 -18.62
C LYS A 298 17.99 -32.62 -20.14
N LEU A 299 17.06 -31.94 -20.79
CA LEU A 299 17.10 -31.73 -22.24
C LEU A 299 18.38 -30.98 -22.68
N ASN A 300 18.86 -30.03 -21.87
CA ASN A 300 20.11 -29.32 -22.16
C ASN A 300 21.32 -30.24 -22.00
N GLN A 301 21.35 -31.10 -20.97
CA GLN A 301 22.40 -32.13 -20.79
C GLN A 301 22.42 -33.14 -21.93
N ASP A 302 21.25 -33.62 -22.38
CA ASP A 302 21.13 -34.51 -23.54
C ASP A 302 21.65 -33.84 -24.82
N LYS A 303 21.39 -32.52 -25.00
CA LYS A 303 21.88 -31.75 -26.15
C LYS A 303 23.37 -31.43 -26.07
N ASP A 304 23.94 -31.18 -24.89
CA ASP A 304 25.39 -31.07 -24.70
C ASP A 304 26.10 -32.39 -25.05
N LEU A 305 25.52 -33.54 -24.70
CA LEU A 305 26.03 -34.86 -25.09
C LEU A 305 25.94 -35.10 -26.61
N GLU A 306 24.84 -34.72 -27.26
CA GLU A 306 24.67 -34.78 -28.71
C GLU A 306 25.66 -33.87 -29.45
N ILE A 307 25.86 -32.63 -28.97
CA ILE A 307 26.87 -31.70 -29.50
C ILE A 307 28.28 -32.25 -29.30
N ALA A 308 28.58 -32.85 -28.15
CA ALA A 308 29.87 -33.48 -27.88
C ALA A 308 30.12 -34.73 -28.74
N GLN A 309 29.06 -35.44 -29.15
CA GLN A 309 29.14 -36.54 -30.12
C GLN A 309 29.42 -36.02 -31.53
N LEU A 310 28.59 -35.10 -32.03
CA LEU A 310 28.73 -34.52 -33.36
C LEU A 310 30.08 -33.81 -33.57
N ARG A 311 30.67 -33.20 -32.52
CA ARG A 311 32.03 -32.66 -32.56
C ARG A 311 33.08 -33.74 -32.79
N ARG A 312 33.03 -34.84 -32.02
CA ARG A 312 33.97 -35.97 -32.17
C ARG A 312 33.84 -36.65 -33.54
N ASP A 313 32.62 -36.79 -34.05
CA ASP A 313 32.36 -37.35 -35.39
C ASP A 313 32.90 -36.42 -36.51
N ALA A 314 32.78 -35.10 -36.33
CA ALA A 314 33.34 -34.12 -37.25
C ALA A 314 34.89 -34.05 -37.18
N GLU A 315 35.47 -34.19 -35.99
CA GLU A 315 36.93 -34.28 -35.77
C GLU A 315 37.52 -35.55 -36.40
N GLN A 316 36.82 -36.69 -36.27
CA GLN A 316 37.20 -37.94 -36.95
C GLN A 316 37.15 -37.77 -38.48
N GLN A 317 36.04 -37.29 -39.04
CA GLN A 317 35.95 -37.01 -40.49
C GLN A 317 37.00 -36.00 -40.97
N ALA A 318 37.41 -35.05 -40.12
CA ALA A 318 38.50 -34.14 -40.44
C ALA A 318 39.87 -34.83 -40.43
N SER A 319 40.07 -35.87 -39.62
CA SER A 319 41.27 -36.73 -39.68
C SER A 319 41.25 -37.61 -40.91
N ASP A 320 40.17 -38.36 -41.15
CA ASP A 320 40.02 -39.25 -42.31
C ASP A 320 40.28 -38.51 -43.64
N ARG A 321 39.86 -37.25 -43.72
CA ARG A 321 40.13 -36.36 -44.86
C ARG A 321 41.58 -35.89 -44.97
N ARG A 322 42.31 -35.69 -43.87
CA ARG A 322 43.76 -35.42 -43.91
C ARG A 322 44.49 -36.65 -44.42
N ASP A 323 44.23 -37.81 -43.81
CA ASP A 323 44.89 -39.07 -44.13
C ASP A 323 44.67 -39.45 -45.61
N ALA A 324 43.43 -39.31 -46.10
CA ALA A 324 43.11 -39.49 -47.52
C ALA A 324 43.82 -38.47 -48.43
N ASN A 325 43.97 -37.22 -48.02
CA ASN A 325 44.64 -36.19 -48.79
C ASN A 325 46.17 -36.36 -48.81
N GLU A 326 46.76 -36.89 -47.74
CA GLU A 326 48.17 -37.32 -47.71
C GLU A 326 48.41 -38.52 -48.63
N MET A 327 47.55 -39.53 -48.59
CA MET A 327 47.60 -40.68 -49.51
C MET A 327 47.44 -40.27 -50.98
N LEU A 328 46.55 -39.30 -51.27
CA LEU A 328 46.41 -38.72 -52.61
C LEU A 328 47.66 -37.91 -53.00
N SER A 329 48.24 -37.12 -52.09
CA SER A 329 49.47 -36.36 -52.33
C SER A 329 50.66 -37.28 -52.67
N ILE A 330 50.83 -38.39 -51.93
CA ILE A 330 51.82 -39.44 -52.20
C ILE A 330 51.57 -40.06 -53.59
N THR A 331 50.31 -40.35 -53.92
CA THR A 331 49.92 -40.92 -55.22
C THR A 331 50.22 -39.96 -56.38
N VAL A 332 49.91 -38.68 -56.24
CA VAL A 332 50.18 -37.63 -57.24
C VAL A 332 51.69 -37.40 -57.39
N ALA A 333 52.46 -37.44 -56.30
CA ALA A 333 53.92 -37.37 -56.35
C ALA A 333 54.53 -38.56 -57.13
N GLY A 334 54.02 -39.78 -56.90
CA GLY A 334 54.42 -40.97 -57.66
C GLY A 334 54.03 -40.90 -59.15
N GLN A 335 52.83 -40.41 -59.47
CA GLN A 335 52.39 -40.17 -60.85
C GLN A 335 53.25 -39.10 -61.55
N LYS A 336 53.66 -38.05 -60.84
CA LYS A 336 54.60 -37.06 -61.36
C LYS A 336 55.95 -37.70 -61.66
N GLN A 337 56.55 -38.44 -60.73
CA GLN A 337 57.83 -39.13 -60.95
C GLN A 337 57.78 -40.07 -62.16
N LEU A 338 56.67 -40.78 -62.37
CA LEU A 338 56.47 -41.62 -63.55
C LEU A 338 56.35 -40.80 -64.85
N THR A 339 55.70 -39.63 -64.79
CA THR A 339 55.55 -38.70 -65.93
C THR A 339 56.90 -38.06 -66.30
N ASP A 340 57.66 -37.61 -65.32
CA ASP A 340 59.00 -37.05 -65.50
C ASP A 340 59.93 -38.12 -66.12
N LEU A 341 59.88 -39.36 -65.64
CA LEU A 341 60.62 -40.50 -66.21
C LEU A 341 60.20 -40.84 -67.66
N LEU A 342 58.92 -40.72 -68.00
CA LEU A 342 58.46 -40.90 -69.38
C LEU A 342 59.00 -39.79 -70.31
N GLN A 343 59.01 -38.54 -69.86
CA GLN A 343 59.61 -37.43 -70.60
C GLN A 343 61.12 -37.64 -70.82
N GLU A 344 61.86 -38.13 -69.82
CA GLU A 344 63.27 -38.53 -70.00
C GLU A 344 63.43 -39.63 -71.07
N LYS A 345 62.51 -40.61 -71.12
CA LYS A 345 62.54 -41.67 -72.13
C LYS A 345 62.21 -41.16 -73.54
N ASP A 346 61.29 -40.21 -73.68
CA ASP A 346 60.97 -39.60 -74.97
C ASP A 346 62.14 -38.73 -75.48
N VAL A 347 62.76 -37.91 -74.62
CA VAL A 347 63.98 -37.14 -74.98
C VAL A 347 65.14 -38.07 -75.35
N PHE A 348 65.30 -39.20 -74.65
CA PHE A 348 66.29 -40.22 -75.00
C PHE A 348 65.97 -40.91 -76.33
N MET A 349 64.69 -41.22 -76.61
CA MET A 349 64.26 -41.75 -77.91
C MET A 349 64.49 -40.76 -79.04
N ASP A 350 64.21 -39.48 -78.86
CA ASP A 350 64.46 -38.45 -79.89
C ASP A 350 65.95 -38.23 -80.11
N THR A 351 66.77 -38.32 -79.06
CA THR A 351 68.24 -38.35 -79.19
C THR A 351 68.70 -39.57 -80.00
N LEU A 352 68.13 -40.76 -79.76
CA LEU A 352 68.41 -41.96 -80.56
C LEU A 352 67.94 -41.83 -82.02
N LYS A 353 66.76 -41.28 -82.28
CA LYS A 353 66.25 -41.00 -83.64
C LYS A 353 67.16 -40.03 -84.37
N GLN A 354 67.60 -38.96 -83.71
CA GLN A 354 68.53 -37.98 -84.26
C GLN A 354 69.86 -38.64 -84.64
N ASN A 355 70.49 -39.37 -83.71
CA ASN A 355 71.72 -40.12 -83.94
C ASN A 355 71.59 -41.13 -85.10
N ALA A 356 70.46 -41.85 -85.19
CA ALA A 356 70.19 -42.76 -86.30
C ALA A 356 70.03 -42.00 -87.64
N SER A 357 69.40 -40.82 -87.63
CA SER A 357 69.28 -39.97 -88.83
C SER A 357 70.63 -39.42 -89.29
N ASP A 358 71.53 -39.09 -88.36
CA ASP A 358 72.85 -38.55 -88.67
C ASP A 358 73.80 -39.65 -89.16
N LEU A 359 73.75 -40.84 -88.56
CA LEU A 359 74.44 -42.03 -89.08
C LEU A 359 73.92 -42.41 -90.48
N GLN A 360 72.61 -42.27 -90.74
CA GLN A 360 72.05 -42.47 -92.07
C GLN A 360 72.54 -41.41 -93.07
N LYS A 361 72.66 -40.14 -92.67
CA LYS A 361 73.27 -39.07 -93.50
C LYS A 361 74.74 -39.36 -93.77
N GLU A 362 75.51 -39.79 -92.78
CA GLU A 362 76.93 -40.14 -92.91
C GLU A 362 77.13 -41.33 -93.86
N MET A 363 76.32 -42.38 -93.72
CA MET A 363 76.31 -43.52 -94.65
C MET A 363 75.95 -43.07 -96.08
N GLN A 364 74.92 -42.23 -96.25
CA GLN A 364 74.52 -41.72 -97.56
C GLN A 364 75.57 -40.79 -98.16
N ASN A 365 76.24 -39.96 -97.35
CA ASN A 365 77.36 -39.12 -97.76
C ASN A 365 78.54 -39.99 -98.21
N SER A 366 78.87 -41.05 -97.48
CA SER A 366 79.91 -42.03 -97.82
C SER A 366 79.58 -42.75 -99.13
N ILE A 367 78.34 -43.19 -99.33
CA ILE A 367 77.85 -43.75 -100.60
C ILE A 367 77.96 -42.71 -101.74
N SER A 368 77.70 -41.43 -101.46
CA SER A 368 77.85 -40.36 -102.46
C SER A 368 79.32 -40.08 -102.81
N ALA A 369 80.24 -40.19 -101.85
CA ALA A 369 81.68 -40.07 -102.05
C ALA A 369 82.21 -41.22 -102.90
N VAL A 370 81.90 -42.47 -102.50
CA VAL A 370 82.26 -43.68 -103.28
C VAL A 370 81.66 -43.65 -104.69
N LYS A 371 80.45 -43.11 -104.88
CA LYS A 371 79.87 -42.89 -106.23
C LYS A 371 80.62 -41.81 -107.03
N LYS A 372 81.07 -40.73 -106.40
CA LYS A 372 81.90 -39.70 -107.06
C LYS A 372 83.28 -40.26 -107.41
N GLU A 373 83.90 -41.04 -106.54
CA GLU A 373 85.18 -41.71 -106.80
C GLU A 373 85.05 -42.75 -107.91
N ALA A 374 84.03 -43.60 -107.89
CA ALA A 374 83.75 -44.55 -108.97
C ALA A 374 83.46 -43.83 -110.30
N GLY A 375 82.77 -42.68 -110.26
CA GLY A 375 82.57 -41.81 -111.42
C GLY A 375 83.88 -41.22 -111.96
N ALA A 376 84.74 -40.70 -111.07
CA ALA A 376 86.05 -40.18 -111.41
C ALA A 376 86.99 -41.26 -111.96
N LEU A 377 86.96 -42.48 -111.39
CA LEU A 377 87.67 -43.64 -111.91
C LEU A 377 87.14 -44.08 -113.29
N LYS A 378 85.84 -43.98 -113.55
CA LYS A 378 85.26 -44.25 -114.87
C LYS A 378 85.65 -43.20 -115.90
N VAL A 379 85.63 -41.91 -115.55
CA VAL A 379 86.14 -40.83 -116.41
C VAL A 379 87.63 -41.02 -116.67
N ALA A 380 88.42 -41.35 -115.64
CA ALA A 380 89.85 -41.65 -115.81
C ALA A 380 90.09 -42.90 -116.69
N LEU A 381 89.20 -43.90 -116.65
CA LEU A 381 89.26 -45.07 -117.54
C LEU A 381 88.95 -44.68 -119.00
N GLU A 382 87.87 -43.92 -119.22
CA GLU A 382 87.48 -43.39 -120.54
C GLU A 382 88.55 -42.44 -121.10
N GLU A 383 89.18 -41.64 -120.25
CA GLU A 383 90.35 -40.84 -120.59
C GLU A 383 91.55 -41.72 -120.94
N LYS A 384 91.80 -42.85 -120.25
CA LYS A 384 92.90 -43.77 -120.62
C LYS A 384 92.62 -44.53 -121.91
N GLU A 385 91.38 -44.91 -122.21
CA GLU A 385 91.00 -45.45 -123.52
C GLU A 385 91.15 -44.38 -124.62
N LYS A 386 90.74 -43.13 -124.35
CA LYS A 386 90.94 -42.00 -125.25
C LYS A 386 92.42 -41.68 -125.48
N HIS A 387 93.26 -41.74 -124.45
CA HIS A 387 94.73 -41.65 -124.60
C HIS A 387 95.30 -42.86 -125.37
N LEU A 388 94.69 -44.05 -125.31
CA LEU A 388 95.14 -45.20 -126.10
C LEU A 388 94.77 -45.10 -127.59
N GLY A 389 93.74 -44.32 -127.93
CA GLY A 389 93.50 -43.79 -129.27
C GLY A 389 94.50 -42.70 -129.63
N GLY A 390 94.58 -41.66 -128.79
CA GLY A 390 95.49 -40.52 -128.92
C GLY A 390 96.95 -40.93 -129.18
N MET A 391 97.51 -41.86 -128.40
CA MET A 391 98.87 -42.38 -128.55
C MET A 391 99.18 -43.06 -129.90
N LYS A 392 98.18 -43.33 -130.76
CA LYS A 392 98.40 -43.76 -132.15
C LYS A 392 98.52 -42.57 -133.13
N GLU A 393 97.85 -41.47 -132.85
CA GLU A 393 97.82 -40.24 -133.66
C GLU A 393 98.92 -39.26 -133.20
N GLU A 394 99.16 -39.18 -131.90
CA GLU A 394 100.29 -38.52 -131.24
C GLU A 394 101.63 -39.20 -131.60
N ASN A 395 101.66 -40.51 -131.93
CA ASN A 395 102.86 -41.12 -132.54
C ASN A 395 103.18 -40.57 -133.93
N SER A 396 102.21 -39.93 -134.60
CA SER A 396 102.42 -39.18 -135.84
C SER A 396 102.84 -37.73 -135.53
N HIS A 397 102.12 -37.03 -134.65
CA HIS A 397 102.28 -35.58 -134.46
C HIS A 397 103.23 -35.13 -133.33
N LEU A 398 103.59 -35.99 -132.35
CA LEU A 398 104.72 -35.70 -131.44
C LEU A 398 106.09 -35.79 -132.14
N LYS A 399 106.11 -36.13 -133.42
CA LYS A 399 107.26 -35.94 -134.32
C LYS A 399 107.36 -34.50 -134.85
N GLU A 400 106.32 -33.69 -134.68
CA GLU A 400 106.18 -32.33 -135.24
C GLU A 400 105.99 -31.27 -134.15
N GLU A 401 105.35 -31.58 -133.02
CA GLU A 401 104.92 -30.58 -132.03
C GLU A 401 105.83 -30.47 -130.78
N ILE A 402 106.99 -31.14 -130.78
CA ILE A 402 108.09 -30.89 -129.83
C ILE A 402 108.59 -29.43 -129.90
N ASP A 403 108.40 -28.75 -131.03
CA ASP A 403 108.98 -27.43 -131.33
C ASP A 403 108.31 -26.22 -130.61
N ARG A 404 107.16 -26.34 -129.92
CA ARG A 404 106.30 -25.16 -129.60
C ARG A 404 105.74 -24.97 -128.17
N ILE A 405 106.50 -25.35 -127.15
CA ILE A 405 106.83 -24.51 -125.96
C ILE A 405 105.72 -23.57 -125.33
N ARG A 406 105.04 -24.02 -124.24
CA ARG A 406 105.07 -23.46 -122.82
C ARG A 406 104.32 -22.13 -122.38
N ASP A 407 103.63 -22.16 -121.19
CA ASP A 407 103.06 -21.09 -120.25
C ASP A 407 101.69 -20.36 -120.57
N GLN A 408 100.87 -19.66 -119.72
CA GLN A 408 100.83 -19.20 -118.26
C GLN A 408 99.37 -18.92 -117.66
N GLN A 409 99.13 -18.15 -116.54
CA GLN A 409 97.86 -18.14 -115.70
C GLN A 409 97.43 -16.85 -114.83
N SER A 410 96.19 -16.77 -114.21
CA SER A 410 95.76 -16.23 -112.81
C SER A 410 94.77 -14.98 -112.48
N ARG A 411 93.89 -15.00 -111.38
CA ARG A 411 93.43 -13.92 -110.33
C ARG A 411 91.92 -13.81 -109.67
N PRO A 412 91.66 -13.16 -108.44
CA PRO A 412 90.35 -12.84 -107.64
C PRO A 412 90.14 -11.32 -107.11
N PRO A 413 89.29 -10.74 -106.11
CA PRO A 413 88.23 -11.05 -105.02
C PRO A 413 86.85 -10.19 -105.05
N PRO A 414 86.05 -9.53 -104.06
CA PRO A 414 86.07 -9.00 -102.60
C PRO A 414 84.74 -9.08 -101.61
N LEU A 415 84.24 -8.05 -100.81
CA LEU A 415 83.38 -8.09 -99.50
C LEU A 415 82.58 -6.77 -98.98
N THR A 416 81.42 -6.75 -98.17
CA THR A 416 80.82 -5.60 -97.27
C THR A 416 79.60 -5.85 -96.23
N GLU A 417 79.13 -4.84 -95.40
CA GLU A 417 78.25 -4.85 -94.12
C GLU A 417 77.25 -3.58 -93.93
N PRO A 418 76.65 -3.07 -92.76
CA PRO A 418 75.90 -3.49 -91.49
C PRO A 418 74.62 -2.62 -90.98
N ARG A 419 73.96 -2.80 -89.77
CA ARG A 419 72.87 -1.92 -89.10
C ARG A 419 72.53 -2.22 -87.57
N THR A 420 72.44 -1.27 -86.58
CA THR A 420 72.08 -1.60 -85.14
C THR A 420 71.50 -0.54 -84.12
N LEU A 421 71.66 0.79 -84.25
CA LEU A 421 71.73 1.68 -83.06
C LEU A 421 70.44 1.96 -82.25
N ASP A 422 69.25 2.03 -82.86
CA ASP A 422 68.10 2.76 -82.29
C ASP A 422 67.45 2.12 -81.03
N ILE A 423 67.56 0.80 -80.88
CA ILE A 423 66.85 -0.02 -79.88
C ILE A 423 67.23 0.33 -78.42
N ILE A 424 68.42 0.90 -78.21
CA ILE A 424 68.97 1.12 -76.86
C ILE A 424 68.21 2.21 -76.10
N THR A 425 67.73 3.24 -76.80
CA THR A 425 67.20 4.47 -76.19
C THR A 425 65.82 4.29 -75.53
N GLU A 426 64.99 3.37 -76.05
CA GLU A 426 63.63 3.16 -75.54
C GLU A 426 63.63 2.45 -74.17
N LEU A 427 64.55 1.49 -73.98
CA LEU A 427 64.66 0.68 -72.76
C LEU A 427 65.09 1.50 -71.53
N GLU A 428 65.88 2.56 -71.71
CA GLU A 428 66.36 3.40 -70.60
C GLU A 428 65.22 4.23 -69.96
N ALA A 429 64.20 4.61 -70.74
CA ALA A 429 63.07 5.40 -70.26
C ALA A 429 62.10 4.58 -69.38
N GLU A 430 61.82 3.34 -69.76
CA GLU A 430 60.94 2.43 -69.01
C GLU A 430 61.54 2.07 -67.63
N ILE A 431 62.86 1.83 -67.60
CA ILE A 431 63.63 1.58 -66.36
C ILE A 431 63.55 2.77 -65.38
N ALA A 432 63.37 4.00 -65.86
CA ALA A 432 63.21 5.17 -65.01
C ALA A 432 61.83 5.23 -64.34
N GLN A 433 60.75 4.93 -65.07
CA GLN A 433 59.39 4.91 -64.50
C GLN A 433 59.21 3.80 -63.46
N LEU A 434 59.71 2.59 -63.75
CA LEU A 434 59.59 1.43 -62.86
C LEU A 434 60.30 1.61 -61.50
N LYS A 435 61.33 2.47 -61.43
CA LYS A 435 61.99 2.83 -60.15
C LYS A 435 61.09 3.70 -59.29
N VAL A 436 60.48 4.74 -59.86
CA VAL A 436 59.61 5.67 -59.11
C VAL A 436 58.40 4.94 -58.52
N SER A 437 57.78 4.03 -59.28
CA SER A 437 56.63 3.24 -58.78
C SER A 437 57.00 2.21 -57.72
N ARG A 438 58.21 1.63 -57.77
CA ARG A 438 58.76 0.81 -56.69
C ARG A 438 58.93 1.62 -55.42
N ASP A 439 59.59 2.78 -55.51
CA ASP A 439 59.97 3.57 -54.34
C ASP A 439 58.72 4.03 -53.54
N THR A 440 57.63 4.40 -54.23
CA THR A 440 56.34 4.69 -53.58
C THR A 440 55.72 3.50 -52.87
N LEU A 441 55.83 2.28 -53.42
CA LEU A 441 55.31 1.07 -52.79
C LEU A 441 56.15 0.62 -51.59
N GLU A 442 57.46 0.91 -51.59
CA GLU A 442 58.33 0.65 -50.44
C GLU A 442 57.98 1.58 -49.25
N GLU A 443 57.62 2.85 -49.51
CA GLU A 443 57.10 3.77 -48.48
C GLU A 443 55.74 3.33 -47.91
N GLU A 444 54.80 2.90 -48.77
CA GLU A 444 53.51 2.34 -48.31
C GLU A 444 53.72 1.10 -47.44
N LEU A 445 54.59 0.17 -47.84
CA LEU A 445 54.94 -1.01 -47.03
C LEU A 445 55.60 -0.62 -45.69
N HIS A 446 56.40 0.45 -45.64
CA HIS A 446 56.99 0.95 -44.39
C HIS A 446 55.96 1.59 -43.45
N THR A 447 54.96 2.30 -43.97
CA THR A 447 53.88 2.85 -43.12
C THR A 447 52.94 1.75 -42.59
N LEU A 448 52.60 0.75 -43.41
CA LEU A 448 51.79 -0.38 -42.99
C LEU A 448 52.48 -1.22 -41.90
N ARG A 449 53.78 -1.52 -42.04
CA ARG A 449 54.54 -2.25 -41.01
C ARG A 449 54.52 -1.55 -39.66
N ARG A 450 54.80 -0.23 -39.65
CA ARG A 450 54.75 0.58 -38.42
C ARG A 450 53.38 0.54 -37.75
N CYS A 451 52.30 0.64 -38.54
CA CYS A 451 50.94 0.53 -38.04
C CYS A 451 50.63 -0.85 -37.43
N THR A 452 51.15 -1.94 -38.03
CA THR A 452 51.01 -3.29 -37.45
C THR A 452 51.84 -3.49 -36.17
N GLU A 453 53.03 -2.89 -36.09
CA GLU A 453 53.89 -2.94 -34.89
C GLU A 453 53.26 -2.16 -33.72
N GLU A 454 52.70 -0.98 -33.99
CA GLU A 454 51.96 -0.17 -33.00
C GLU A 454 50.68 -0.90 -32.50
N LEU A 455 49.94 -1.56 -33.40
CA LEU A 455 48.79 -2.38 -33.04
C LEU A 455 49.18 -3.60 -32.19
N GLN A 456 50.28 -4.27 -32.53
CA GLN A 456 50.81 -5.41 -31.78
C GLN A 456 51.29 -4.99 -30.38
N ALA A 457 51.94 -3.83 -30.25
CA ALA A 457 52.34 -3.26 -28.96
C ALA A 457 51.12 -2.91 -28.08
N SER A 458 50.08 -2.30 -28.67
CA SER A 458 48.81 -2.00 -27.98
C SER A 458 48.11 -3.27 -27.47
N MET A 459 48.06 -4.32 -28.30
CA MET A 459 47.54 -5.63 -27.90
C MET A 459 48.32 -6.25 -26.74
N LEU A 460 49.66 -6.17 -26.76
CA LEU A 460 50.52 -6.69 -25.69
C LEU A 460 50.30 -5.95 -24.37
N LEU A 461 50.19 -4.62 -24.40
CA LEU A 461 49.89 -3.79 -23.22
C LEU A 461 48.50 -4.10 -22.65
N SER A 462 47.50 -4.32 -23.51
CA SER A 462 46.16 -4.75 -23.10
C SER A 462 46.20 -6.13 -22.41
N GLN A 463 46.94 -7.08 -22.98
CA GLN A 463 47.13 -8.42 -22.40
C GLN A 463 47.84 -8.36 -21.04
N GLN A 464 48.88 -7.54 -20.89
CA GLN A 464 49.58 -7.33 -19.62
C GLN A 464 48.66 -6.68 -18.55
N SER A 465 47.84 -5.71 -18.94
CA SER A 465 46.84 -5.09 -18.06
C SER A 465 45.80 -6.11 -17.56
N SER A 466 45.29 -6.96 -18.47
CA SER A 466 44.36 -8.04 -18.13
C SER A 466 45.00 -9.07 -17.18
N GLN A 467 46.25 -9.49 -17.42
CA GLN A 467 46.98 -10.38 -16.51
C GLN A 467 47.24 -9.75 -15.13
N ALA A 468 47.54 -8.45 -15.08
CA ALA A 468 47.70 -7.74 -13.82
C ALA A 468 46.41 -7.77 -12.99
N GLN A 469 45.27 -7.42 -13.61
CA GLN A 469 43.95 -7.48 -12.98
C GLN A 469 43.58 -8.90 -12.50
N GLN A 470 43.82 -9.93 -13.32
CA GLN A 470 43.60 -11.33 -12.97
C GLN A 470 44.37 -11.71 -11.69
N THR A 471 45.66 -11.40 -11.61
CA THR A 471 46.46 -11.72 -10.40
C THR A 471 46.10 -10.85 -9.19
N GLU A 472 45.53 -9.65 -9.37
CA GLU A 472 45.03 -8.84 -8.26
C GLU A 472 43.72 -9.43 -7.69
N LEU A 473 42.82 -9.90 -8.56
CA LEU A 473 41.59 -10.58 -8.21
C LEU A 473 41.87 -11.90 -7.45
N GLU A 474 42.85 -12.69 -7.92
CA GLU A 474 43.33 -13.89 -7.22
C GLU A 474 43.90 -13.58 -5.82
N ARG A 475 44.70 -12.50 -5.68
CA ARG A 475 45.18 -12.04 -4.37
C ARG A 475 44.06 -11.55 -3.46
N ALA A 476 43.01 -10.92 -4.02
CA ALA A 476 41.83 -10.50 -3.26
C ALA A 476 41.03 -11.72 -2.75
N HIS A 477 40.82 -12.74 -3.59
CA HIS A 477 40.21 -14.00 -3.16
C HIS A 477 41.02 -14.72 -2.09
N ALA A 478 42.36 -14.83 -2.24
CA ALA A 478 43.22 -15.44 -1.23
C ALA A 478 43.15 -14.71 0.13
N ARG A 479 43.15 -13.37 0.13
CA ARG A 479 42.95 -12.54 1.34
C ARG A 479 41.57 -12.78 1.96
N HIS A 480 40.51 -12.82 1.16
CA HIS A 480 39.15 -13.07 1.64
C HIS A 480 39.04 -14.46 2.29
N GLN A 481 39.54 -15.51 1.62
CA GLN A 481 39.56 -16.88 2.15
C GLN A 481 40.37 -16.99 3.45
N GLN A 482 41.53 -16.32 3.54
CA GLN A 482 42.31 -16.24 4.78
C GLN A 482 41.55 -15.52 5.91
N THR A 483 40.77 -14.49 5.58
CA THR A 483 39.93 -13.76 6.54
C THR A 483 38.80 -14.64 7.05
N THR A 484 38.10 -15.36 6.17
CA THR A 484 37.06 -16.35 6.56
C THR A 484 37.63 -17.43 7.46
N LEU A 485 38.79 -18.01 7.14
CA LEU A 485 39.46 -19.01 7.98
C LEU A 485 39.88 -18.46 9.35
N ASN A 486 40.11 -17.15 9.49
CA ASN A 486 40.37 -16.53 10.79
C ASN A 486 39.07 -16.28 11.57
N TYR A 487 37.96 -15.94 10.92
CA TYR A 487 36.65 -15.89 11.57
C TYR A 487 36.20 -17.29 12.03
N ASP A 488 36.36 -18.33 11.22
CA ASP A 488 36.08 -19.72 11.60
C ASP A 488 36.86 -20.15 12.86
N ARG A 489 38.12 -19.74 12.98
CA ARG A 489 38.94 -19.99 14.18
C ARG A 489 38.42 -19.23 15.40
N LEU A 490 38.02 -17.97 15.23
CA LEU A 490 37.50 -17.13 16.31
C LEU A 490 36.14 -17.65 16.80
N ILE A 491 35.26 -18.08 15.89
CA ILE A 491 33.99 -18.73 16.19
C ILE A 491 34.25 -19.99 17.01
N ARG A 492 35.07 -20.92 16.52
CA ARG A 492 35.41 -22.17 17.26
C ARG A 492 36.06 -21.90 18.62
N ALA A 493 36.84 -20.83 18.76
CA ALA A 493 37.41 -20.44 20.06
C ALA A 493 36.35 -19.93 21.03
N ARG A 494 35.34 -19.18 20.55
CA ARG A 494 34.17 -18.78 21.35
C ARG A 494 33.24 -19.94 21.64
N ASP A 495 33.03 -20.87 20.71
CA ASP A 495 32.25 -22.09 20.94
C ASP A 495 32.88 -22.92 22.07
N GLN A 496 34.20 -23.10 22.06
CA GLN A 496 34.94 -23.78 23.14
C GLN A 496 34.88 -23.04 24.47
N GLU A 497 34.82 -21.71 24.46
CA GLU A 497 34.66 -20.89 25.66
C GLU A 497 33.22 -20.98 26.21
N VAL A 498 32.21 -20.99 25.33
CA VAL A 498 30.81 -21.28 25.67
C VAL A 498 30.66 -22.69 26.23
N SER A 499 31.30 -23.71 25.65
CA SER A 499 31.31 -25.07 26.22
C SER A 499 31.92 -25.10 27.62
N ARG A 500 33.06 -24.42 27.85
CA ARG A 500 33.67 -24.34 29.20
C ARG A 500 32.76 -23.64 30.22
N LEU A 501 32.04 -22.60 29.79
CA LEU A 501 31.07 -21.90 30.66
C LEU A 501 29.82 -22.77 30.92
N GLN A 502 29.40 -23.58 29.95
CA GLN A 502 28.34 -24.58 30.11
C GLN A 502 28.76 -25.74 31.03
N ASP A 503 30.02 -26.20 30.94
CA ASP A 503 30.60 -27.19 31.84
C ASP A 503 30.66 -26.64 33.28
N GLN A 504 31.14 -25.41 33.48
CA GLN A 504 31.16 -24.76 34.80
C GLN A 504 29.76 -24.53 35.40
N LEU A 505 28.77 -24.20 34.56
CA LEU A 505 27.36 -24.13 34.98
C LEU A 505 26.77 -25.52 35.30
N SER A 506 27.29 -26.59 34.70
CA SER A 506 26.90 -27.97 34.98
C SER A 506 27.53 -28.50 36.27
N GLU A 507 28.81 -28.20 36.52
CA GLU A 507 29.52 -28.55 37.75
C GLU A 507 28.99 -27.79 38.98
N SER A 508 28.58 -26.53 38.82
CA SER A 508 27.91 -25.75 39.88
C SER A 508 26.47 -26.23 40.19
N GLY A 509 26.03 -27.34 39.59
CA GLY A 509 24.65 -27.80 39.54
C GLY A 509 24.24 -28.93 40.49
N VAL A 510 25.08 -29.41 41.43
CA VAL A 510 24.64 -30.36 42.48
C VAL A 510 25.53 -30.38 43.74
N HIS A 511 24.88 -30.50 44.91
CA HIS A 511 25.41 -30.67 46.28
C HIS A 511 26.04 -29.47 47.04
N SER A 512 25.68 -29.42 48.33
CA SER A 512 26.21 -28.58 49.43
C SER A 512 26.44 -29.50 50.63
N PRO A 513 27.50 -29.33 51.45
CA PRO A 513 27.23 -29.05 52.88
C PRO A 513 28.34 -28.31 53.72
N VAL A 514 27.90 -27.35 54.56
CA VAL A 514 28.08 -27.31 56.04
C VAL A 514 29.50 -27.30 56.72
N VAL A 515 29.79 -26.19 57.45
CA VAL A 515 30.52 -26.04 58.76
C VAL A 515 32.03 -25.65 58.89
N GLN A 516 32.22 -24.78 59.92
CA GLN A 516 33.32 -24.14 60.66
C GLN A 516 34.68 -24.88 60.92
N GLY A 517 35.74 -24.10 61.26
CA GLY A 517 36.54 -24.38 62.49
C GLY A 517 38.08 -24.25 62.52
N ASP A 518 38.59 -23.17 63.15
CA ASP A 518 39.75 -23.07 64.08
C ASP A 518 41.27 -23.26 63.69
N VAL A 519 42.19 -23.11 64.69
CA VAL A 519 43.31 -22.12 64.80
C VAL A 519 44.67 -22.71 65.35
N ILE A 520 45.74 -21.88 65.55
CA ILE A 520 46.96 -22.02 66.45
C ILE A 520 48.20 -22.78 65.84
N LEU A 521 49.51 -22.60 66.23
CA LEU A 521 50.46 -21.47 66.53
C LEU A 521 51.83 -22.02 67.10
N GLN A 522 52.89 -21.18 67.22
CA GLN A 522 53.99 -21.17 68.26
C GLN A 522 55.46 -21.66 67.97
N GLU A 523 56.42 -21.29 68.85
CA GLU A 523 57.92 -21.21 68.71
C GLU A 523 58.73 -21.81 69.91
N GLU A 524 60.10 -21.81 69.85
CA GLU A 524 61.10 -21.31 70.87
C GLU A 524 62.38 -22.14 71.34
N LYS A 525 63.46 -21.37 71.64
CA LYS A 525 64.49 -21.47 72.75
C LYS A 525 65.85 -22.24 72.66
N SER A 526 66.75 -21.98 73.66
CA SER A 526 68.25 -22.03 73.64
C SER A 526 68.94 -22.04 75.05
N GLN A 527 70.28 -22.32 75.19
CA GLN A 527 71.13 -22.01 76.41
C GLN A 527 72.70 -22.22 76.31
N THR A 528 73.47 -22.05 77.41
CA THR A 528 74.94 -21.73 77.52
C THR A 528 75.69 -22.27 78.79
N LEU A 529 77.07 -22.20 78.91
CA LEU A 529 77.90 -21.76 80.11
C LEU A 529 79.45 -22.08 80.15
N ASN A 530 80.15 -21.68 81.25
CA ASN A 530 81.59 -21.31 81.46
C ASN A 530 82.54 -22.35 82.19
N GLN A 531 83.76 -21.87 82.59
CA GLN A 531 84.68 -22.22 83.74
C GLN A 531 86.09 -22.76 83.35
N ASP A 532 87.24 -22.59 84.08
CA ASP A 532 87.73 -21.66 85.15
C ASP A 532 89.30 -21.76 85.30
N ASN A 533 89.96 -21.13 86.31
CA ASN A 533 91.45 -21.02 86.47
C ASN A 533 91.96 -20.91 87.95
N ASP A 534 93.14 -21.47 88.30
CA ASP A 534 93.90 -21.29 89.58
C ASP A 534 95.29 -22.04 89.54
N ASN A 535 96.31 -22.02 90.43
CA ASN A 535 96.74 -21.25 91.65
C ASN A 535 98.30 -21.44 91.88
N GLU A 536 98.82 -21.04 93.07
CA GLU A 536 100.06 -21.42 93.80
C GLU A 536 101.43 -20.74 93.49
N LYS A 537 102.35 -20.81 94.47
CA LYS A 537 103.53 -19.93 94.66
C LYS A 537 104.86 -20.68 94.74
N HIS A 538 105.92 -20.14 94.14
CA HIS A 538 107.31 -20.22 94.63
C HIS A 538 108.11 -18.98 94.18
N ASP A 539 109.37 -18.84 94.61
CA ASP A 539 110.11 -17.56 94.53
C ASP A 539 110.32 -17.03 93.10
N LEU A 540 109.86 -15.79 92.87
CA LEU A 540 109.81 -15.09 91.58
C LEU A 540 111.21 -14.83 90.98
N SER A 541 111.77 -15.84 90.34
CA SER A 541 112.87 -15.67 89.39
C SER A 541 112.44 -14.77 88.23
N LYS A 542 113.40 -14.07 87.61
CA LYS A 542 113.19 -13.14 86.48
C LYS A 542 112.26 -13.67 85.38
N VAL A 543 112.31 -14.99 85.13
CA VAL A 543 111.47 -15.72 84.18
C VAL A 543 109.97 -15.47 84.39
N GLU A 544 109.52 -15.27 85.62
CA GLU A 544 108.09 -15.14 85.95
C GLU A 544 107.58 -13.71 85.76
N ILE A 545 108.44 -12.71 85.96
CA ILE A 545 108.17 -11.33 85.53
C ILE A 545 108.07 -11.29 83.99
N ASP A 546 108.98 -11.99 83.29
CA ASP A 546 108.96 -12.13 81.82
C ASP A 546 107.77 -13.00 81.29
N LYS A 547 107.04 -13.70 82.17
CA LYS A 547 105.73 -14.31 81.87
C LYS A 547 104.58 -13.32 82.13
N LEU A 548 104.57 -12.66 83.29
CA LEU A 548 103.54 -11.67 83.66
C LEU A 548 103.45 -10.52 82.64
N VAL A 549 104.58 -9.95 82.22
CA VAL A 549 104.63 -8.90 81.19
C VAL A 549 104.10 -9.39 79.83
N ARG A 550 104.17 -10.70 79.56
CA ARG A 550 103.65 -11.33 78.34
C ARG A 550 102.13 -11.50 78.42
N GLY A 551 101.64 -12.08 79.51
CA GLY A 551 100.21 -12.23 79.77
C GLY A 551 99.47 -10.88 79.87
N ILE A 552 100.13 -9.84 80.39
CA ILE A 552 99.60 -8.47 80.37
C ILE A 552 99.46 -7.96 78.93
N LYS A 553 100.48 -8.13 78.07
CA LYS A 553 100.41 -7.74 76.64
C LYS A 553 99.39 -8.55 75.86
N GLU A 554 99.27 -9.85 76.13
CA GLU A 554 98.26 -10.72 75.54
C GLU A 554 96.85 -10.25 75.92
N LYS A 555 96.60 -9.95 77.21
CA LYS A 555 95.34 -9.36 77.69
C LYS A 555 95.09 -7.95 77.15
N GLU A 556 96.12 -7.15 76.96
CA GLU A 556 96.03 -5.83 76.32
C GLU A 556 95.58 -5.95 74.86
N THR A 557 96.11 -6.94 74.10
CA THR A 557 95.64 -7.23 72.74
C THR A 557 94.25 -7.87 72.67
N GLU A 558 93.84 -8.64 73.69
CA GLU A 558 92.46 -9.14 73.81
C GLU A 558 91.49 -8.00 74.09
N ILE A 559 91.85 -7.06 74.97
CA ILE A 559 91.07 -5.86 75.27
C ILE A 559 90.93 -4.96 74.02
N THR A 560 91.98 -4.75 73.23
CA THR A 560 91.84 -3.97 71.99
C THR A 560 90.91 -4.65 70.98
N GLN A 561 91.05 -5.97 70.75
CA GLN A 561 90.16 -6.73 69.87
C GLN A 561 88.70 -6.74 70.36
N LEU A 562 88.46 -6.84 71.67
CA LEU A 562 87.12 -6.74 72.25
C LEU A 562 86.54 -5.32 72.12
N ASN A 563 87.36 -4.29 72.25
CA ASN A 563 86.94 -2.90 72.08
C ASN A 563 86.61 -2.59 70.60
N GLU A 564 87.43 -3.06 69.65
CA GLU A 564 87.13 -2.99 68.21
C GLU A 564 85.83 -3.71 67.84
N LYS A 565 85.61 -4.92 68.40
CA LYS A 565 84.33 -5.64 68.25
C LYS A 565 83.16 -4.86 68.84
N ASN A 566 83.31 -4.26 70.02
CA ASN A 566 82.26 -3.44 70.64
C ASN A 566 81.92 -2.24 69.75
N ILE A 567 82.92 -1.48 69.29
CA ILE A 567 82.74 -0.33 68.39
C ILE A 567 82.08 -0.76 67.06
N SER A 568 82.42 -1.94 66.53
CA SER A 568 81.76 -2.52 65.35
C SER A 568 80.29 -2.86 65.60
N LEU A 569 79.98 -3.49 66.75
CA LEU A 569 78.61 -3.81 67.15
C LEU A 569 77.78 -2.55 67.42
N THR A 570 78.33 -1.51 68.07
CA THR A 570 77.66 -0.22 68.25
C THR A 570 77.26 0.37 66.91
N ARG A 571 78.17 0.42 65.92
CA ARG A 571 77.86 0.92 64.56
C ARG A 571 76.78 0.11 63.86
N GLN A 572 76.75 -1.22 64.02
CA GLN A 572 75.68 -2.05 63.48
C GLN A 572 74.33 -1.76 64.16
N LEU A 573 74.34 -1.51 65.47
CA LEU A 573 73.15 -1.19 66.26
C LEU A 573 72.60 0.19 65.89
N ASP A 574 73.47 1.20 65.73
CA ASP A 574 73.12 2.53 65.20
C ASP A 574 72.50 2.43 63.80
N GLN A 575 73.09 1.62 62.91
CA GLN A 575 72.59 1.42 61.55
C GLN A 575 71.22 0.71 61.52
N LEU A 576 70.97 -0.21 62.47
CA LEU A 576 69.64 -0.83 62.65
C LEU A 576 68.60 0.16 63.17
N VAL A 577 68.98 1.12 64.03
CA VAL A 577 68.08 2.21 64.47
C VAL A 577 67.69 3.08 63.28
N VAL A 578 68.63 3.47 62.42
CA VAL A 578 68.33 4.25 61.20
C VAL A 578 67.37 3.51 60.27
N SER A 579 67.63 2.22 59.97
CA SER A 579 66.72 1.43 59.11
C SER A 579 65.32 1.24 59.72
N ARG A 580 65.20 1.24 61.05
CA ARG A 580 63.91 1.19 61.75
C ARG A 580 63.15 2.50 61.61
N GLU A 581 63.82 3.64 61.61
CA GLU A 581 63.16 4.92 61.29
C GLU A 581 62.70 4.98 59.83
N GLU A 582 63.51 4.47 58.88
CA GLU A 582 63.14 4.42 57.47
C GLU A 582 61.92 3.52 57.22
N ALA A 583 61.86 2.35 57.86
CA ALA A 583 60.67 1.50 57.87
C ALA A 583 59.44 2.20 58.48
N GLY A 584 59.63 3.00 59.53
CA GLY A 584 58.57 3.84 60.11
C GLY A 584 58.04 4.90 59.13
N LYS A 585 58.95 5.61 58.44
CA LYS A 585 58.63 6.62 57.41
C LYS A 585 57.89 5.99 56.21
N LEU A 586 58.31 4.79 55.78
CA LEU A 586 57.63 4.03 54.73
C LEU A 586 56.23 3.58 55.16
N SER A 587 56.07 3.05 56.38
CA SER A 587 54.75 2.64 56.91
C SER A 587 53.78 3.83 57.03
N GLN A 588 54.28 5.00 57.44
CA GLN A 588 53.49 6.23 57.46
C GLN A 588 53.11 6.71 56.04
N MET A 589 54.00 6.56 55.06
CA MET A 589 53.72 6.88 53.66
C MET A 589 52.69 5.93 53.03
N VAL A 590 52.77 4.63 53.35
CA VAL A 590 51.76 3.63 52.92
C VAL A 590 50.40 4.00 53.52
N LEU A 591 50.31 4.24 54.83
CA LEU A 591 49.07 4.68 55.48
C LEU A 591 48.51 5.97 54.86
N GLN A 592 49.37 6.95 54.54
CA GLN A 592 48.95 8.17 53.86
C GLN A 592 48.43 7.90 52.43
N LYS A 593 49.04 6.97 51.70
CA LYS A 593 48.62 6.58 50.35
C LYS A 593 47.35 5.72 50.36
N ASP A 594 47.16 4.86 51.35
CA ASP A 594 45.93 4.11 51.55
C ASP A 594 44.76 5.04 51.90
N LEU A 595 44.99 6.06 52.74
CA LEU A 595 44.01 7.12 53.01
C LEU A 595 43.73 7.97 51.76
N GLU A 596 44.73 8.24 50.91
CA GLU A 596 44.53 8.95 49.65
C GLU A 596 43.75 8.10 48.63
N ILE A 597 44.03 6.79 48.53
CA ILE A 597 43.29 5.83 47.71
C ILE A 597 41.86 5.68 48.22
N GLN A 598 41.65 5.56 49.54
CA GLN A 598 40.31 5.55 50.14
C GLN A 598 39.57 6.87 49.90
N ALA A 599 40.25 8.02 49.96
CA ALA A 599 39.65 9.31 49.61
C ALA A 599 39.40 9.47 48.10
N LEU A 600 40.16 8.81 47.22
CA LEU A 600 39.90 8.76 45.78
C LEU A 600 38.73 7.82 45.46
N HIS A 601 38.71 6.61 46.00
CA HIS A 601 37.57 5.70 45.92
C HIS A 601 36.31 6.33 46.51
N ALA A 602 36.38 6.99 47.67
CA ALA A 602 35.26 7.73 48.23
C ALA A 602 34.82 8.88 47.32
N ARG A 603 35.74 9.62 46.68
CA ARG A 603 35.36 10.66 45.70
C ARG A 603 34.77 10.10 44.41
N VAL A 604 35.22 8.94 43.93
CA VAL A 604 34.61 8.24 42.79
C VAL A 604 33.21 7.71 43.18
N SER A 605 33.11 7.01 44.31
CA SER A 605 31.85 6.45 44.83
C SER A 605 30.82 7.53 45.23
N MET A 606 31.26 8.69 45.73
CA MET A 606 30.41 9.84 46.03
C MET A 606 30.13 10.71 44.80
N ALA A 607 31.00 10.73 43.78
CA ALA A 607 30.64 11.29 42.47
C ALA A 607 29.57 10.42 41.76
N THR A 608 29.62 9.10 41.95
CA THR A 608 28.50 8.20 41.62
C THR A 608 27.34 8.27 42.62
N GLY A 609 27.45 9.06 43.68
CA GLY A 609 26.41 9.34 44.67
C GLY A 609 25.42 10.40 44.20
N GLY A 610 24.52 10.02 43.29
CA GLY A 610 23.41 10.87 42.82
C GLY A 610 23.70 11.75 41.59
N GLY A 611 24.94 11.75 41.09
CA GLY A 611 25.31 12.32 39.80
C GLY A 611 25.76 11.23 38.83
N HIS A 612 27.06 10.95 38.80
CA HIS A 612 27.73 10.34 37.65
C HIS A 612 27.28 8.92 37.28
N SER A 613 26.82 8.10 38.23
CA SER A 613 26.23 6.78 37.93
C SER A 613 24.83 6.91 37.32
N GLN A 614 24.06 7.90 37.78
CA GLN A 614 22.75 8.22 37.27
C GLN A 614 22.86 8.90 35.89
N ASP A 615 23.88 9.73 35.67
CA ASP A 615 24.25 10.28 34.35
C ASP A 615 24.65 9.15 33.37
N VAL A 616 25.49 8.19 33.80
CA VAL A 616 25.91 7.06 32.95
C VAL A 616 24.72 6.14 32.62
N MET A 617 23.85 5.83 33.58
CA MET A 617 22.61 5.08 33.28
C MET A 617 21.65 5.87 32.39
N TYR A 618 21.50 7.18 32.60
CA TYR A 618 20.67 8.03 31.76
C TYR A 618 21.21 8.10 30.33
N LEU A 619 22.51 8.33 30.14
CA LEU A 619 23.16 8.32 28.84
C LEU A 619 23.09 6.94 28.17
N GLN A 620 23.21 5.84 28.92
CA GLN A 620 23.07 4.50 28.35
C GLN A 620 21.61 4.17 27.99
N GLN A 621 20.64 4.63 28.78
CA GLN A 621 19.21 4.53 28.44
C GLN A 621 18.85 5.41 27.24
N GLN A 622 19.43 6.61 27.13
CA GLN A 622 19.27 7.52 26.00
C GLN A 622 19.93 6.96 24.73
N LEU A 623 21.10 6.32 24.85
CA LEU A 623 21.77 5.64 23.72
C LEU A 623 20.98 4.40 23.28
N GLN A 624 20.39 3.65 24.22
CA GLN A 624 19.46 2.56 23.91
C GLN A 624 18.18 3.08 23.23
N ALA A 625 17.63 4.22 23.67
CA ALA A 625 16.50 4.88 23.02
C ALA A 625 16.86 5.31 21.59
N TYR A 626 18.00 5.99 21.38
CA TYR A 626 18.48 6.35 20.04
C TYR A 626 18.78 5.13 19.16
N ALA A 627 19.17 3.98 19.73
CA ALA A 627 19.32 2.74 18.97
C ALA A 627 17.95 2.24 18.46
N VAL A 628 16.93 2.21 19.31
CA VAL A 628 15.55 1.82 18.95
C VAL A 628 14.92 2.83 17.98
N GLU A 629 15.08 4.13 18.20
CA GLU A 629 14.64 5.18 17.27
C GLU A 629 15.31 5.03 15.90
N ARG A 630 16.63 4.76 15.87
CA ARG A 630 17.35 4.51 14.62
C ARG A 630 16.84 3.25 13.91
N GLU A 631 16.55 2.17 14.63
CA GLU A 631 15.98 0.95 14.07
C GLU A 631 14.55 1.17 13.55
N GLN A 632 13.72 1.94 14.27
CA GLN A 632 12.39 2.34 13.83
C GLN A 632 12.45 3.24 12.58
N VAL A 633 13.37 4.21 12.53
CA VAL A 633 13.61 5.06 11.35
C VAL A 633 14.11 4.22 10.17
N ILE A 634 15.01 3.24 10.38
CA ILE A 634 15.44 2.32 9.34
C ILE A 634 14.28 1.44 8.85
N ALA A 635 13.41 0.97 9.73
CA ALA A 635 12.21 0.21 9.35
C ALA A 635 11.25 1.06 8.50
N VAL A 636 10.98 2.31 8.92
CA VAL A 636 10.17 3.27 8.15
C VAL A 636 10.82 3.61 6.81
N LEU A 637 12.14 3.81 6.75
CA LEU A 637 12.86 4.07 5.50
C LEU A 637 12.83 2.86 4.55
N ASN A 638 12.95 1.63 5.08
CA ASN A 638 12.82 0.41 4.28
C ASN A 638 11.39 0.25 3.73
N GLU A 639 10.37 0.56 4.52
CA GLU A 639 8.98 0.49 4.05
C GLU A 639 8.66 1.62 3.07
N LYS A 640 9.17 2.84 3.29
CA LYS A 640 9.10 3.93 2.30
C LYS A 640 9.90 3.63 1.03
N ALA A 641 10.96 2.82 1.09
CA ALA A 641 11.65 2.32 -0.09
C ALA A 641 10.83 1.24 -0.84
N ARG A 642 10.08 0.39 -0.13
CA ARG A 642 9.08 -0.51 -0.74
C ARG A 642 7.94 0.26 -1.37
N GLU A 643 7.32 1.19 -0.65
CA GLU A 643 6.29 2.09 -1.18
C GLU A 643 6.79 2.85 -2.41
N ASN A 644 8.00 3.41 -2.39
CA ASN A 644 8.55 4.12 -3.56
C ASN A 644 8.81 3.17 -4.74
N SER A 645 9.21 1.92 -4.48
CA SER A 645 9.38 0.90 -5.52
C SER A 645 8.03 0.46 -6.11
N GLN A 646 7.02 0.30 -5.26
CA GLN A 646 5.65 0.00 -5.66
C GLN A 646 5.03 1.15 -6.46
N LEU A 647 5.16 2.39 -5.98
CA LEU A 647 4.71 3.60 -6.68
C LEU A 647 5.43 3.81 -8.02
N ARG A 648 6.71 3.44 -8.16
CA ARG A 648 7.39 3.39 -9.47
C ARG A 648 6.81 2.32 -10.38
N SER A 649 6.56 1.12 -9.85
CA SER A 649 5.94 0.02 -10.60
C SER A 649 4.54 0.40 -11.09
N ASP A 650 3.72 0.95 -10.20
CA ASP A 650 2.36 1.41 -10.52
C ASP A 650 2.38 2.67 -11.40
N TYR A 651 3.38 3.57 -11.29
CA TYR A 651 3.57 4.67 -12.23
C TYR A 651 3.89 4.17 -13.63
N HIS A 652 4.84 3.23 -13.78
CA HIS A 652 5.14 2.62 -15.08
C HIS A 652 3.93 1.88 -15.64
N ARG A 653 3.24 1.08 -14.82
CA ARG A 653 2.01 0.38 -15.21
C ARG A 653 0.89 1.35 -15.59
N LEU A 654 0.73 2.46 -14.89
CA LEU A 654 -0.22 3.50 -15.24
C LEU A 654 0.18 4.20 -16.53
N MET A 655 1.47 4.44 -16.76
CA MET A 655 2.00 5.01 -18.00
C MET A 655 1.80 4.06 -19.19
N ASP A 656 2.02 2.75 -19.02
CA ASP A 656 1.72 1.73 -20.04
C ASP A 656 0.22 1.65 -20.35
N ILE A 657 -0.63 1.76 -19.32
CA ILE A 657 -2.09 1.83 -19.48
C ILE A 657 -2.52 3.15 -20.14
N ILE A 658 -1.86 4.28 -19.84
CA ILE A 658 -2.11 5.57 -20.48
C ILE A 658 -1.65 5.52 -21.93
N GLN A 659 -0.42 5.10 -22.24
CA GLN A 659 0.08 4.97 -23.60
C GLN A 659 -0.75 3.95 -24.41
N GLY A 660 -1.20 2.86 -23.80
CA GLY A 660 -2.13 1.90 -24.40
C GLY A 660 -3.50 2.51 -24.69
N LYS A 661 -4.05 3.32 -23.76
CA LYS A 661 -5.29 4.08 -23.94
C LYS A 661 -5.15 5.23 -24.94
N GLU A 662 -4.02 5.91 -25.01
CA GLU A 662 -3.70 6.95 -25.99
C GLU A 662 -3.54 6.35 -27.39
N ALA A 663 -2.84 5.22 -27.52
CA ALA A 663 -2.76 4.48 -28.78
C ALA A 663 -4.13 3.93 -29.20
N ALA A 664 -4.96 3.48 -28.26
CA ALA A 664 -6.34 3.07 -28.53
C ALA A 664 -7.24 4.27 -28.87
N LEU A 665 -7.09 5.42 -28.22
CA LEU A 665 -7.84 6.64 -28.46
C LEU A 665 -7.45 7.27 -29.79
N LEU A 666 -6.15 7.31 -30.14
CA LEU A 666 -5.67 7.73 -31.45
C LEU A 666 -6.18 6.79 -32.55
N LYS A 667 -6.20 5.46 -32.32
CA LYS A 667 -6.83 4.51 -33.25
C LYS A 667 -8.34 4.72 -33.34
N LEU A 668 -9.05 4.97 -32.24
CA LEU A 668 -10.48 5.27 -32.22
C LEU A 668 -10.80 6.65 -32.79
N GLN A 669 -9.87 7.60 -32.75
CA GLN A 669 -9.99 8.92 -33.35
C GLN A 669 -9.68 8.88 -34.84
N GLN A 670 -8.71 8.06 -35.27
CA GLN A 670 -8.48 7.72 -36.68
C GLN A 670 -9.66 6.91 -37.25
N GLU A 671 -10.21 5.95 -36.51
CA GLU A 671 -11.44 5.24 -36.86
C GLU A 671 -12.64 6.20 -36.88
N ASN A 672 -12.82 7.09 -35.90
CA ASN A 672 -13.91 8.07 -35.92
C ASN A 672 -13.74 9.12 -37.01
N GLN A 673 -12.52 9.52 -37.38
CA GLN A 673 -12.28 10.38 -38.55
C GLN A 673 -12.53 9.62 -39.85
N ARG A 674 -12.04 8.38 -39.97
CA ARG A 674 -12.31 7.49 -41.11
C ARG A 674 -13.81 7.25 -41.26
N LEU A 675 -14.51 6.98 -40.16
CA LEU A 675 -15.96 6.85 -40.11
C LEU A 675 -16.61 8.18 -40.45
N SER A 676 -16.24 9.34 -39.90
CA SER A 676 -16.79 10.64 -40.35
C SER A 676 -16.56 10.92 -41.85
N THR A 677 -15.50 10.39 -42.46
CA THR A 677 -15.28 10.49 -43.93
C THR A 677 -15.92 9.36 -44.77
N MET A 678 -16.45 8.31 -44.13
CA MET A 678 -17.13 7.17 -44.78
C MET A 678 -18.64 7.15 -44.49
N SER A 679 -19.05 7.80 -43.40
CA SER A 679 -20.41 8.05 -42.93
C SER A 679 -20.94 9.34 -43.56
N ASP A 680 -20.79 9.45 -44.88
CA ASP A 680 -21.79 10.17 -45.65
C ASP A 680 -23.10 9.35 -45.53
N PRO A 681 -24.16 9.88 -44.88
CA PRO A 681 -25.37 9.08 -44.61
C PRO A 681 -26.14 8.73 -45.89
N SER A 682 -25.83 9.39 -47.02
CA SER A 682 -26.38 9.04 -48.33
C SER A 682 -25.83 7.69 -48.81
N GLY A 683 -24.52 7.57 -49.03
CA GLY A 683 -23.91 6.48 -49.80
C GLY A 683 -24.18 5.08 -49.25
N SER A 684 -24.10 4.86 -47.93
CA SER A 684 -24.34 3.54 -47.34
C SER A 684 -25.84 3.15 -47.38
N GLN A 685 -26.74 4.10 -47.11
CA GLN A 685 -28.18 3.85 -47.19
C GLN A 685 -28.65 3.72 -48.64
N GLU A 686 -28.02 4.44 -49.58
CA GLU A 686 -28.28 4.35 -51.01
C GLU A 686 -27.78 3.03 -51.59
N MET A 687 -26.57 2.57 -51.26
CA MET A 687 -26.10 1.22 -51.66
C MET A 687 -26.99 0.10 -51.13
N PHE A 688 -27.56 0.22 -49.93
CA PHE A 688 -28.52 -0.77 -49.40
C PHE A 688 -29.86 -0.72 -50.16
N LYS A 689 -30.39 0.48 -50.42
CA LYS A 689 -31.59 0.67 -51.27
C LYS A 689 -31.36 0.15 -52.69
N GLU A 690 -30.21 0.43 -53.30
CA GLU A 690 -29.81 -0.02 -54.63
C GLU A 690 -29.65 -1.55 -54.66
N THR A 691 -29.04 -2.16 -53.65
CA THR A 691 -28.93 -3.62 -53.54
C THR A 691 -30.32 -4.27 -53.49
N ILE A 692 -31.24 -3.73 -52.69
CA ILE A 692 -32.64 -4.20 -52.63
C ILE A 692 -33.35 -3.97 -53.97
N GLN A 693 -33.14 -2.84 -54.65
CA GLN A 693 -33.73 -2.55 -55.97
C GLN A 693 -33.19 -3.48 -57.05
N ASN A 694 -31.89 -3.79 -57.05
CA ASN A 694 -31.24 -4.71 -57.99
C ASN A 694 -31.69 -6.15 -57.76
N LEU A 695 -31.78 -6.62 -56.51
CA LEU A 695 -32.39 -7.94 -56.20
C LEU A 695 -33.86 -7.97 -56.62
N SER A 696 -34.63 -6.91 -56.35
CA SER A 696 -36.04 -6.79 -56.77
C SER A 696 -36.20 -6.66 -58.30
N ARG A 697 -35.16 -6.25 -59.02
CA ARG A 697 -35.10 -6.23 -60.49
C ARG A 697 -34.82 -7.63 -61.02
N ILE A 698 -33.78 -8.29 -60.50
CA ILE A 698 -33.40 -9.66 -60.89
C ILE A 698 -34.56 -10.64 -60.63
N ILE A 699 -35.29 -10.52 -59.51
CA ILE A 699 -36.51 -11.32 -59.26
C ILE A 699 -37.55 -11.12 -60.38
N ARG A 700 -37.82 -9.87 -60.82
CA ARG A 700 -38.78 -9.59 -61.90
C ARG A 700 -38.30 -10.08 -63.27
N GLU A 701 -37.01 -9.95 -63.56
CA GLU A 701 -36.41 -10.47 -64.79
C GLU A 701 -36.44 -12.01 -64.81
N LYS A 702 -36.24 -12.66 -63.65
CA LYS A 702 -36.37 -14.12 -63.49
C LYS A 702 -37.81 -14.61 -63.48
N ASP A 703 -38.77 -13.81 -63.03
CA ASP A 703 -40.20 -14.13 -63.14
C ASP A 703 -40.64 -14.15 -64.60
N ILE A 704 -40.22 -13.18 -65.41
CA ILE A 704 -40.45 -13.17 -66.86
C ILE A 704 -39.80 -14.37 -67.55
N GLU A 705 -38.61 -14.81 -67.08
CA GLU A 705 -37.95 -16.02 -67.58
C GLU A 705 -38.70 -17.31 -67.18
N ILE A 706 -39.19 -17.41 -65.95
CA ILE A 706 -40.03 -18.52 -65.46
C ILE A 706 -41.34 -18.59 -66.27
N ASP A 707 -42.01 -17.46 -66.50
CA ASP A 707 -43.23 -17.37 -67.31
C ASP A 707 -42.94 -17.81 -68.77
N ALA A 708 -41.84 -17.36 -69.37
CA ALA A 708 -41.45 -17.73 -70.72
C ALA A 708 -41.07 -19.21 -70.87
N LEU A 709 -40.38 -19.80 -69.88
CA LEU A 709 -40.09 -21.24 -69.85
C LEU A 709 -41.37 -22.06 -69.63
N THR A 710 -42.27 -21.60 -68.76
CA THR A 710 -43.58 -22.22 -68.53
C THR A 710 -44.46 -22.16 -69.77
N GLN A 711 -44.46 -21.04 -70.51
CA GLN A 711 -45.14 -20.90 -71.79
C GLN A 711 -44.55 -21.82 -72.86
N LYS A 712 -43.22 -22.02 -72.90
CA LYS A 712 -42.58 -23.02 -73.77
C LYS A 712 -43.01 -24.44 -73.40
N CYS A 713 -42.98 -24.81 -72.12
CA CYS A 713 -43.50 -26.10 -71.65
C CYS A 713 -44.97 -26.32 -72.05
N GLN A 714 -45.81 -25.29 -71.91
CA GLN A 714 -47.22 -25.37 -72.30
C GLN A 714 -47.39 -25.51 -73.82
N THR A 715 -46.59 -24.77 -74.61
CA THR A 715 -46.59 -24.88 -76.08
C THR A 715 -46.14 -26.26 -76.55
N LEU A 716 -45.09 -26.82 -75.93
CA LEU A 716 -44.65 -28.20 -76.18
C LEU A 716 -45.77 -29.20 -75.88
N VAL A 717 -46.48 -29.05 -74.75
CA VAL A 717 -47.65 -29.88 -74.43
C VAL A 717 -48.75 -29.73 -75.48
N THR A 718 -49.05 -28.52 -75.97
CA THR A 718 -50.03 -28.31 -77.04
C THR A 718 -49.60 -28.93 -78.38
N VAL A 719 -48.32 -28.87 -78.74
CA VAL A 719 -47.78 -29.53 -79.95
C VAL A 719 -47.84 -31.05 -79.84
N LEU A 720 -47.48 -31.61 -78.69
CA LEU A 720 -47.58 -33.05 -78.40
C LEU A 720 -49.05 -33.52 -78.44
N GLN A 721 -49.98 -32.72 -77.93
CA GLN A 721 -51.42 -32.99 -77.98
C GLN A 721 -52.00 -32.90 -79.40
N ALA A 722 -51.63 -31.88 -80.19
CA ALA A 722 -52.04 -31.74 -81.57
C ALA A 722 -51.49 -32.89 -82.45
N SER A 723 -50.22 -33.25 -82.28
CA SER A 723 -49.58 -34.37 -82.99
C SER A 723 -50.17 -35.75 -82.63
N GLY A 724 -50.90 -35.86 -81.52
CA GLY A 724 -51.65 -37.07 -81.14
C GLY A 724 -53.16 -36.98 -81.39
N GLY A 725 -53.65 -35.89 -81.99
CA GLY A 725 -55.05 -35.46 -81.86
C GLY A 725 -55.93 -35.50 -83.12
N GLU A 726 -55.38 -35.73 -84.33
CA GLU A 726 -56.17 -35.69 -85.57
C GLU A 726 -56.19 -37.02 -86.34
N SER A 727 -57.28 -37.77 -86.15
CA SER A 727 -57.65 -38.95 -86.96
C SER A 727 -58.12 -38.53 -88.36
N GLY A 728 -57.22 -38.00 -89.19
CA GLY A 728 -57.59 -37.16 -90.36
C GLY A 728 -56.75 -37.31 -91.64
N GLY A 729 -56.05 -38.43 -91.86
CA GLY A 729 -55.58 -38.82 -93.20
C GLY A 729 -54.63 -37.84 -93.94
N GLY A 730 -53.44 -37.58 -93.38
CA GLY A 730 -52.38 -36.81 -94.04
C GLY A 730 -50.98 -37.25 -93.60
N SER A 731 -50.03 -37.34 -94.54
CA SER A 731 -48.66 -37.78 -94.27
C SER A 731 -47.84 -36.66 -93.60
N GLY A 732 -47.92 -36.56 -92.26
CA GLY A 732 -47.23 -35.53 -91.48
C GLY A 732 -47.02 -35.84 -89.99
N GLY A 733 -47.03 -37.11 -89.59
CA GLY A 733 -46.80 -37.51 -88.20
C GLY A 733 -45.34 -37.29 -87.75
N VAL A 734 -45.15 -36.69 -86.58
CA VAL A 734 -43.85 -36.58 -85.91
C VAL A 734 -43.29 -37.97 -85.62
N SER A 735 -41.99 -38.19 -85.85
CA SER A 735 -41.39 -39.52 -85.62
C SER A 735 -41.33 -39.86 -84.13
N SER A 736 -41.42 -41.15 -83.80
CA SER A 736 -41.46 -41.60 -82.40
C SER A 736 -40.24 -41.14 -81.58
N ASN A 737 -39.08 -40.99 -82.22
CA ASN A 737 -37.86 -40.49 -81.57
C ASN A 737 -37.99 -39.00 -81.24
N GLN A 738 -38.49 -38.19 -82.18
CA GLN A 738 -38.72 -36.75 -81.95
C GLN A 738 -39.80 -36.50 -80.89
N PHE A 739 -40.82 -37.36 -80.79
CA PHE A 739 -41.82 -37.27 -79.73
C PHE A 739 -41.20 -37.55 -78.34
N GLU A 740 -40.31 -38.54 -78.25
CA GLU A 740 -39.56 -38.88 -77.04
C GLU A 740 -38.55 -37.77 -76.66
N GLU A 741 -37.83 -37.22 -77.64
CA GLU A 741 -36.93 -36.05 -77.48
C GLU A 741 -37.71 -34.84 -76.92
N LEU A 742 -38.85 -34.48 -77.50
CA LEU A 742 -39.71 -33.38 -77.02
C LEU A 742 -40.29 -33.63 -75.62
N LEU A 743 -40.54 -34.89 -75.23
CA LEU A 743 -40.93 -35.23 -73.86
C LEU A 743 -39.78 -35.03 -72.86
N GLN A 744 -38.55 -35.37 -73.24
CA GLN A 744 -37.35 -35.17 -72.42
C GLN A 744 -36.95 -33.70 -72.32
N GLU A 745 -37.08 -32.91 -73.41
CA GLU A 745 -36.97 -31.46 -73.37
C GLU A 745 -38.01 -30.84 -72.41
N ARG A 746 -39.27 -31.30 -72.50
CA ARG A 746 -40.35 -30.81 -71.61
C ARG A 746 -40.11 -31.16 -70.14
N ASP A 747 -39.56 -32.33 -69.80
CA ASP A 747 -39.21 -32.67 -68.41
C ASP A 747 -37.94 -31.95 -67.91
N THR A 748 -36.92 -31.75 -68.75
CA THR A 748 -35.73 -30.97 -68.37
C THR A 748 -36.04 -29.49 -68.16
N LEU A 749 -36.86 -28.88 -69.02
CA LEU A 749 -37.37 -27.51 -68.84
C LEU A 749 -38.23 -27.40 -67.56
N LYS A 750 -39.08 -28.39 -67.27
CA LYS A 750 -39.87 -28.43 -66.03
C LYS A 750 -39.00 -28.51 -64.77
N GLN A 751 -37.87 -29.23 -64.82
CA GLN A 751 -36.88 -29.24 -63.73
C GLN A 751 -36.11 -27.92 -63.62
N GLN A 752 -35.86 -27.20 -64.72
CA GLN A 752 -35.24 -25.87 -64.69
C GLN A 752 -36.18 -24.83 -64.05
N VAL A 753 -37.46 -24.82 -64.41
CA VAL A 753 -38.49 -23.96 -63.79
C VAL A 753 -38.52 -24.18 -62.27
N LYS A 754 -38.65 -25.43 -61.81
CA LYS A 754 -38.67 -25.77 -60.37
C LYS A 754 -37.44 -25.26 -59.61
N LYS A 755 -36.25 -25.37 -60.20
CA LYS A 755 -35.00 -24.86 -59.61
C LYS A 755 -34.96 -23.33 -59.54
N MET A 756 -35.54 -22.63 -60.53
CA MET A 756 -35.65 -21.17 -60.49
C MET A 756 -36.71 -20.68 -59.50
N GLU A 757 -37.82 -21.41 -59.34
CA GLU A 757 -38.83 -21.15 -58.29
C GLU A 757 -38.25 -21.34 -56.87
N GLU A 758 -37.49 -22.41 -56.65
CA GLU A 758 -36.77 -22.67 -55.38
C GLU A 758 -35.74 -21.57 -55.08
N TRP A 759 -34.95 -21.16 -56.08
CA TRP A 759 -33.99 -20.06 -55.95
C TRP A 759 -34.68 -18.72 -55.66
N LYS A 760 -35.77 -18.39 -56.38
CA LYS A 760 -36.59 -17.20 -56.14
C LYS A 760 -37.08 -17.15 -54.70
N GLN A 761 -37.60 -18.26 -54.18
CA GLN A 761 -38.14 -18.32 -52.82
C GLN A 761 -37.05 -18.13 -51.75
N GLN A 762 -35.83 -18.62 -51.99
CA GLN A 762 -34.66 -18.36 -51.14
C GLN A 762 -34.33 -16.86 -51.14
N VAL A 763 -34.15 -16.23 -52.31
CA VAL A 763 -33.79 -14.80 -52.41
C VAL A 763 -34.87 -13.89 -51.79
N ILE A 764 -36.17 -14.18 -52.00
CA ILE A 764 -37.27 -13.45 -51.34
C ILE A 764 -37.17 -13.56 -49.81
N THR A 765 -36.77 -14.72 -49.29
CA THR A 765 -36.61 -14.93 -47.84
C THR A 765 -35.42 -14.13 -47.30
N THR A 766 -34.27 -14.17 -47.98
CA THR A 766 -33.09 -13.37 -47.61
C THR A 766 -33.38 -11.87 -47.62
N VAL A 767 -34.05 -11.35 -48.67
CA VAL A 767 -34.42 -9.92 -48.75
C VAL A 767 -35.35 -9.52 -47.61
N LYS A 768 -36.32 -10.37 -47.23
CA LYS A 768 -37.22 -10.10 -46.09
C LYS A 768 -36.49 -10.09 -44.75
N ASN A 769 -35.55 -11.01 -44.52
CA ASN A 769 -34.74 -11.03 -43.30
C ASN A 769 -33.89 -9.76 -43.20
N MET A 770 -33.16 -9.40 -44.27
CA MET A 770 -32.37 -8.15 -44.32
C MET A 770 -33.22 -6.89 -44.09
N GLN A 771 -34.45 -6.85 -44.62
CA GLN A 771 -35.39 -5.75 -44.36
C GLN A 771 -35.86 -5.70 -42.90
N HIS A 772 -36.07 -6.85 -42.26
CA HIS A 772 -36.48 -6.91 -40.86
C HIS A 772 -35.34 -6.54 -39.91
N GLU A 773 -34.14 -7.08 -40.13
CA GLU A 773 -32.91 -6.77 -39.39
C GLU A 773 -32.56 -5.28 -39.52
N SER A 774 -32.62 -4.72 -40.74
CA SER A 774 -32.40 -3.28 -40.97
C SER A 774 -33.43 -2.40 -40.26
N ALA A 775 -34.68 -2.84 -40.10
CA ALA A 775 -35.71 -2.10 -39.37
C ALA A 775 -35.45 -2.15 -37.85
N GLN A 776 -35.12 -3.32 -37.31
CA GLN A 776 -34.78 -3.49 -35.89
C GLN A 776 -33.58 -2.62 -35.50
N LEU A 777 -32.49 -2.64 -36.29
CA LEU A 777 -31.30 -1.83 -36.05
C LEU A 777 -31.61 -0.31 -36.11
N GLN A 778 -32.52 0.12 -36.97
CA GLN A 778 -32.90 1.52 -37.06
C GLN A 778 -33.80 1.97 -35.89
N ASP A 779 -34.68 1.10 -35.38
CA ASP A 779 -35.43 1.32 -34.14
C ASP A 779 -34.52 1.35 -32.90
N GLU A 780 -33.47 0.53 -32.86
CA GLU A 780 -32.46 0.56 -31.78
C GLU A 780 -31.61 1.83 -31.81
N LEU A 781 -31.17 2.27 -33.01
CA LEU A 781 -30.44 3.53 -33.18
C LEU A 781 -31.29 4.72 -32.72
N MET A 782 -32.59 4.75 -33.05
CA MET A 782 -33.53 5.78 -32.56
C MET A 782 -33.66 5.79 -31.02
N LYS A 783 -33.74 4.62 -30.38
CA LYS A 783 -33.79 4.51 -28.91
C LYS A 783 -32.51 4.99 -28.25
N LEU A 784 -31.35 4.58 -28.79
CA LEU A 784 -30.03 5.00 -28.29
C LEU A 784 -29.83 6.52 -28.45
N GLN A 785 -30.24 7.10 -29.59
CA GLN A 785 -30.19 8.54 -29.80
C GLN A 785 -31.09 9.29 -28.80
N GLY A 786 -32.29 8.77 -28.52
CA GLY A 786 -33.19 9.30 -27.49
C GLY A 786 -32.58 9.28 -26.09
N GLN A 787 -31.92 8.18 -25.70
CA GLN A 787 -31.22 8.07 -24.42
C GLN A 787 -30.08 9.09 -24.33
N VAL A 788 -29.25 9.22 -25.37
CA VAL A 788 -28.14 10.18 -25.40
C VAL A 788 -28.63 11.63 -25.26
N SER A 789 -29.79 11.99 -25.84
CA SER A 789 -30.38 13.31 -25.60
C SER A 789 -30.86 13.50 -24.14
N ALA A 790 -31.48 12.47 -23.53
CA ALA A 790 -31.92 12.55 -22.14
C ALA A 790 -30.74 12.63 -21.14
N ASP A 791 -29.65 11.90 -21.40
CA ASP A 791 -28.42 11.94 -20.60
C ASP A 791 -27.72 13.32 -20.74
N SER A 792 -27.74 13.90 -21.95
CA SER A 792 -27.25 15.26 -22.21
C SER A 792 -28.06 16.32 -21.44
N ASP A 793 -29.39 16.22 -21.43
CA ASP A 793 -30.26 17.15 -20.69
C ASP A 793 -30.07 17.00 -19.17
N CYS A 794 -29.91 15.77 -18.66
CA CYS A 794 -29.57 15.51 -17.26
C CYS A 794 -28.21 16.13 -16.88
N SER A 795 -27.19 15.96 -17.72
CA SER A 795 -25.85 16.54 -17.54
C SER A 795 -25.87 18.08 -17.55
N SER A 796 -26.61 18.67 -18.49
CA SER A 796 -26.85 20.11 -18.59
C SER A 796 -27.52 20.65 -17.33
N LYS A 797 -28.57 20.00 -16.85
CA LYS A 797 -29.26 20.37 -15.61
C LYS A 797 -28.35 20.28 -14.38
N LEU A 798 -27.58 19.20 -14.24
CA LEU A 798 -26.62 19.03 -13.16
C LEU A 798 -25.55 20.14 -13.16
N SER A 799 -25.09 20.57 -14.33
CA SER A 799 -24.17 21.70 -14.49
C SER A 799 -24.78 23.03 -14.01
N VAL A 800 -26.07 23.28 -14.31
CA VAL A 800 -26.81 24.45 -13.81
C VAL A 800 -26.99 24.39 -12.29
N ASP A 801 -27.32 23.23 -11.73
CA ASP A 801 -27.47 23.05 -10.27
C ASP A 801 -26.14 23.28 -9.53
N TYR A 802 -25.00 22.81 -10.07
CA TYR A 802 -23.67 23.12 -9.54
C TYR A 802 -23.34 24.63 -9.61
N ALA A 803 -23.64 25.29 -10.73
CA ALA A 803 -23.41 26.73 -10.88
C ALA A 803 -24.27 27.55 -9.88
N GLY A 804 -25.52 27.16 -9.66
CA GLY A 804 -26.39 27.76 -8.65
C GLY A 804 -25.89 27.54 -7.21
N LEU A 805 -25.36 26.35 -6.92
CA LEU A 805 -24.76 26.05 -5.63
C LEU A 805 -23.53 26.93 -5.33
N ILE A 806 -22.64 27.12 -6.32
CA ILE A 806 -21.46 28.01 -6.23
C ILE A 806 -21.89 29.45 -5.94
N GLN A 807 -22.83 30.00 -6.72
CA GLN A 807 -23.37 31.35 -6.48
C GLN A 807 -23.99 31.50 -5.07
N SER A 808 -24.58 30.43 -4.52
CA SER A 808 -25.08 30.42 -3.15
C SER A 808 -23.97 30.55 -2.11
N TYR A 809 -22.78 29.97 -2.36
CA TYR A 809 -21.63 30.07 -1.47
C TYR A 809 -20.99 31.45 -1.55
N GLU A 810 -20.74 31.97 -2.76
CA GLU A 810 -20.25 33.35 -2.95
C GLU A 810 -21.16 34.40 -2.29
N HIS A 811 -22.49 34.19 -2.29
CA HIS A 811 -23.42 35.08 -1.62
C HIS A 811 -23.36 34.97 -0.09
N LYS A 812 -23.21 33.76 0.46
CA LYS A 812 -23.00 33.53 1.90
C LYS A 812 -21.68 34.15 2.36
N GLU A 813 -20.61 34.00 1.58
CA GLU A 813 -19.30 34.60 1.82
C GLU A 813 -19.37 36.13 1.86
N ARG A 814 -19.99 36.76 0.86
CA ARG A 814 -20.23 38.21 0.85
C ARG A 814 -21.02 38.70 2.07
N ARG A 815 -22.00 37.91 2.55
CA ARG A 815 -22.79 38.25 3.76
C ARG A 815 -22.02 37.99 5.06
N LEU A 816 -21.09 37.02 5.09
CA LEU A 816 -20.12 36.88 6.19
C LEU A 816 -19.15 38.07 6.21
N GLY A 817 -18.72 38.57 5.06
CA GLY A 817 -17.92 39.78 4.93
C GLY A 817 -18.61 41.02 5.51
N SER A 818 -19.89 41.25 5.19
CA SER A 818 -20.65 42.38 5.76
C SER A 818 -20.86 42.24 7.27
N LEU A 819 -21.21 41.04 7.76
CA LEU A 819 -21.35 40.78 9.20
C LEU A 819 -20.03 40.94 9.98
N SER A 820 -18.89 40.60 9.36
CA SER A 820 -17.55 40.86 9.92
C SER A 820 -17.26 42.37 10.02
N GLN A 821 -17.65 43.14 9.00
CA GLN A 821 -17.52 44.60 9.02
C GLN A 821 -18.43 45.26 10.06
N GLU A 822 -19.68 44.81 10.20
CA GLU A 822 -20.60 45.23 11.26
C GLU A 822 -20.04 44.91 12.66
N LEU A 823 -19.50 43.70 12.86
CA LEU A 823 -18.88 43.28 14.12
C LEU A 823 -17.67 44.17 14.49
N ALA A 824 -16.81 44.49 13.52
CA ALA A 824 -15.70 45.42 13.73
C ALA A 824 -16.17 46.83 14.10
N GLN A 825 -17.28 47.29 13.50
CA GLN A 825 -17.91 48.57 13.84
C GLN A 825 -18.49 48.59 15.26
N VAL A 826 -19.12 47.48 15.69
CA VAL A 826 -19.61 47.30 17.07
C VAL A 826 -18.44 47.24 18.06
N GLN A 827 -17.35 46.54 17.75
CA GLN A 827 -16.14 46.52 18.59
C GLN A 827 -15.54 47.93 18.73
N GLN A 828 -15.44 48.69 17.63
CA GLN A 828 -14.98 50.08 17.65
C GLN A 828 -15.89 50.97 18.51
N SER A 829 -17.21 50.80 18.42
CA SER A 829 -18.21 51.49 19.26
C SER A 829 -18.02 51.16 20.75
N ILE A 830 -17.80 49.88 21.09
CA ILE A 830 -17.50 49.46 22.46
C ILE A 830 -16.19 50.10 22.97
N SER A 831 -15.15 50.21 22.16
CA SER A 831 -13.90 50.92 22.53
C SER A 831 -14.09 52.43 22.70
N GLN A 832 -15.00 53.05 21.95
CA GLN A 832 -15.39 54.46 22.14
C GLN A 832 -16.22 54.64 23.43
N LEU A 833 -17.09 53.68 23.77
CA LEU A 833 -17.85 53.68 25.01
C LEU A 833 -16.99 53.41 26.25
N SER A 834 -15.97 52.55 26.16
CA SER A 834 -15.02 52.36 27.26
C SER A 834 -14.15 53.61 27.47
N THR A 835 -13.55 54.16 26.42
CA THR A 835 -12.73 55.38 26.55
C THR A 835 -13.52 56.60 27.02
N THR A 836 -14.78 56.76 26.61
CA THR A 836 -15.65 57.82 27.16
C THR A 836 -16.08 57.56 28.61
N LYS A 837 -16.35 56.32 29.00
CA LYS A 837 -16.55 55.94 30.41
C LYS A 837 -15.32 56.28 31.26
N ASP A 838 -14.12 55.94 30.81
CA ASP A 838 -12.88 56.15 31.57
C ASP A 838 -12.56 57.65 31.70
N VAL A 839 -12.84 58.45 30.66
CA VAL A 839 -12.80 59.93 30.70
C VAL A 839 -13.86 60.53 31.63
N LEU A 840 -15.02 59.88 31.81
CA LEU A 840 -16.03 60.32 32.78
C LEU A 840 -15.64 59.96 34.22
N LEU A 841 -15.11 58.76 34.46
CA LEU A 841 -14.62 58.35 35.78
C LEU A 841 -13.47 59.27 36.26
N GLY A 842 -12.48 59.53 35.40
CA GLY A 842 -11.40 60.49 35.70
C GLY A 842 -11.86 61.94 35.89
N LYS A 843 -13.12 62.29 35.54
CA LYS A 843 -13.74 63.57 35.89
C LYS A 843 -14.51 63.54 37.20
N LEU A 844 -15.09 62.39 37.60
CA LEU A 844 -15.71 62.23 38.92
C LEU A 844 -14.65 62.23 40.04
N ASP A 845 -13.49 61.60 39.83
CA ASP A 845 -12.38 61.58 40.80
C ASP A 845 -11.79 62.98 41.10
N CYS A 846 -12.16 64.02 40.33
CA CYS A 846 -11.76 65.40 40.54
C CYS A 846 -12.69 66.21 41.48
N VAL A 847 -13.79 65.64 42.00
CA VAL A 847 -14.79 66.37 42.81
C VAL A 847 -14.71 65.99 44.29
N ALA A 848 -13.86 66.70 45.03
CA ALA A 848 -13.89 66.68 46.50
C ALA A 848 -15.07 67.52 47.06
N PRO A 849 -15.70 67.14 48.18
CA PRO A 849 -16.88 67.81 48.72
C PRO A 849 -16.54 69.08 49.53
N THR A 850 -17.40 70.10 49.44
CA THR A 850 -17.41 71.29 50.32
C THR A 850 -18.82 71.52 50.90
N PRO A 851 -18.97 71.92 52.18
CA PRO A 851 -20.27 71.92 52.87
C PRO A 851 -20.96 73.31 53.01
N GLU A 852 -22.21 73.27 53.51
CA GLU A 852 -23.02 74.37 54.11
C GLU A 852 -23.54 75.53 53.24
N GLY A 853 -24.69 76.13 53.61
CA GLY A 853 -24.84 77.58 53.37
C GLY A 853 -26.20 78.32 53.18
N VAL A 854 -27.29 78.03 53.92
CA VAL A 854 -28.32 79.07 54.31
C VAL A 854 -29.21 79.70 53.17
N ALA A 855 -30.27 80.43 53.55
CA ALA A 855 -31.26 81.11 52.69
C ALA A 855 -31.66 82.50 53.26
N ASP A 856 -32.35 83.37 52.50
CA ASP A 856 -32.99 84.60 53.03
C ASP A 856 -34.21 85.11 52.18
N ALA A 857 -34.89 86.19 52.64
CA ALA A 857 -36.24 86.66 52.29
C ALA A 857 -36.26 87.81 51.21
N PRO A 858 -36.96 88.99 51.28
CA PRO A 858 -37.94 89.59 52.23
C PRO A 858 -39.15 90.39 51.61
N SER A 859 -40.05 90.93 52.48
CA SER A 859 -40.83 92.21 52.42
C SER A 859 -42.22 92.06 53.11
N GLN A 860 -42.68 92.76 54.15
CA GLN A 860 -42.71 94.19 54.60
C GLN A 860 -43.83 95.09 54.00
N HIS A 861 -44.77 95.55 54.85
CA HIS A 861 -45.28 96.96 55.03
C HIS A 861 -46.49 97.03 56.04
N PRO A 862 -46.99 98.21 56.53
CA PRO A 862 -47.52 98.39 57.90
C PRO A 862 -48.99 98.92 58.05
N PRO A 863 -49.56 98.99 59.28
CA PRO A 863 -50.93 99.48 59.57
C PRO A 863 -51.02 100.99 59.87
N PRO A 864 -52.24 101.59 59.96
CA PRO A 864 -52.66 102.17 61.26
C PRO A 864 -54.20 102.25 61.60
N THR A 865 -54.49 102.25 62.91
CA THR A 865 -55.54 102.99 63.68
C THR A 865 -57.07 102.90 63.43
N SER A 866 -57.77 102.37 64.46
CA SER A 866 -59.01 102.86 65.14
C SER A 866 -60.36 103.05 64.42
N SER A 867 -61.39 102.29 64.84
CA SER A 867 -62.45 102.75 65.79
C SER A 867 -63.66 101.78 65.90
N GLY A 868 -64.45 101.89 66.99
CA GLY A 868 -65.93 101.76 66.88
C GLY A 868 -66.64 100.41 67.05
N GLU A 869 -66.11 99.43 67.81
CA GLU A 869 -66.73 98.20 68.36
C GLU A 869 -67.62 97.28 67.48
N LYS A 870 -68.58 97.77 66.70
CA LYS A 870 -69.38 96.96 65.73
C LYS A 870 -68.56 96.11 64.77
N PRO A 871 -67.42 96.55 64.18
CA PRO A 871 -66.62 95.67 63.34
C PRO A 871 -65.96 94.53 64.13
N ARG A 872 -66.00 94.52 65.47
CA ARG A 872 -65.44 93.42 66.27
C ARG A 872 -66.30 92.15 66.17
N GLU A 873 -67.62 92.29 66.15
CA GLU A 873 -68.56 91.18 65.89
C GLU A 873 -68.56 90.77 64.41
N GLU A 874 -68.42 91.75 63.51
CA GLU A 874 -68.32 91.48 62.07
C GLU A 874 -67.00 90.78 61.72
N ILE A 875 -65.88 91.13 62.38
CA ILE A 875 -64.60 90.44 62.27
C ILE A 875 -64.65 89.04 62.90
N THR A 876 -65.34 88.79 64.02
CA THR A 876 -65.48 87.42 64.54
C THR A 876 -66.35 86.56 63.63
N ARG A 877 -67.43 87.12 63.05
CA ARG A 877 -68.26 86.44 62.03
C ARG A 877 -67.49 86.16 60.75
N LEU A 878 -66.72 87.12 60.23
CA LEU A 878 -65.87 86.92 59.06
C LEU A 878 -64.73 85.93 59.35
N ARG A 879 -64.21 85.87 60.59
CA ARG A 879 -63.23 84.84 61.00
C ARG A 879 -63.84 83.45 61.13
N SER A 880 -65.09 83.30 61.61
CA SER A 880 -65.75 81.99 61.62
C SER A 880 -66.01 81.53 60.19
N GLN A 881 -66.54 82.41 59.33
CA GLN A 881 -66.74 82.14 57.91
C GLN A 881 -65.43 81.85 57.17
N LEU A 882 -64.33 82.51 57.51
CA LEU A 882 -63.01 82.20 56.97
C LEU A 882 -62.54 80.81 57.43
N ALA A 883 -62.68 80.47 58.72
CA ALA A 883 -62.32 79.15 59.24
C ALA A 883 -63.18 78.01 58.64
N GLU A 884 -64.48 78.25 58.43
CA GLU A 884 -65.40 77.36 57.70
C GLU A 884 -64.95 77.17 56.24
N LYS A 885 -64.54 78.26 55.57
CA LYS A 885 -64.02 78.20 54.19
C LYS A 885 -62.66 77.52 54.10
N GLU A 886 -61.75 77.77 55.05
CA GLU A 886 -60.48 77.04 55.12
C GLU A 886 -60.69 75.55 55.42
N HIS A 887 -61.64 75.18 56.29
CA HIS A 887 -62.01 73.79 56.50
C HIS A 887 -62.51 73.18 55.19
N MET A 888 -63.45 73.83 54.50
CA MET A 888 -63.97 73.39 53.21
C MET A 888 -62.88 73.27 52.14
N ILE A 889 -61.92 74.19 52.09
CA ILE A 889 -60.75 74.14 51.21
C ILE A 889 -59.86 72.94 51.56
N ARG A 890 -59.54 72.70 52.84
CA ARG A 890 -58.78 71.52 53.29
C ARG A 890 -59.48 70.22 52.87
N THR A 891 -60.78 70.09 53.10
CA THR A 891 -61.54 68.90 52.69
C THR A 891 -61.57 68.71 51.17
N LEU A 892 -61.64 69.79 50.38
CA LEU A 892 -61.58 69.75 48.92
C LEU A 892 -60.17 69.44 48.38
N GLN A 893 -59.11 69.85 49.10
CA GLN A 893 -57.72 69.53 48.79
C GLN A 893 -57.41 68.06 49.07
N GLU A 894 -57.83 67.53 50.22
CA GLU A 894 -57.75 66.09 50.53
C GLU A 894 -58.53 65.26 49.52
N ASN A 895 -59.75 65.67 49.16
CA ASN A 895 -60.56 64.94 48.18
C ASN A 895 -59.90 64.96 46.79
N ASN A 896 -59.36 66.09 46.34
CA ASN A 896 -58.55 66.15 45.11
C ASN A 896 -57.30 65.26 45.18
N HIS A 897 -56.57 65.22 46.29
CA HIS A 897 -55.42 64.33 46.43
C HIS A 897 -55.82 62.86 46.37
N ARG A 898 -56.91 62.46 47.05
CA ARG A 898 -57.40 61.07 47.02
C ARG A 898 -57.89 60.68 45.62
N LEU A 899 -58.60 61.57 44.93
CA LEU A 899 -59.01 61.37 43.53
C LEU A 899 -57.80 61.27 42.60
N SER A 900 -56.84 62.20 42.71
CA SER A 900 -55.62 62.21 41.89
C SER A 900 -54.79 60.94 42.06
N ASN A 901 -54.65 60.45 43.29
CA ASN A 901 -53.94 59.19 43.56
C ASN A 901 -54.70 58.00 42.97
N SER A 902 -56.02 57.90 43.20
CA SER A 902 -56.82 56.80 42.61
C SER A 902 -56.82 56.81 41.07
N ALA A 903 -56.69 58.00 40.46
CA ALA A 903 -56.52 58.15 39.02
C ALA A 903 -55.13 57.67 38.57
N SER A 904 -54.03 58.03 39.26
CA SER A 904 -52.69 57.54 38.91
C SER A 904 -52.53 56.04 39.13
N ASP A 905 -53.16 55.49 40.18
CA ASP A 905 -53.15 54.06 40.47
C ASP A 905 -53.83 53.28 39.34
N THR A 906 -55.05 53.69 38.95
CA THR A 906 -55.78 53.06 37.83
C THR A 906 -55.13 53.26 36.46
N ASP A 907 -54.48 54.41 36.20
CA ASP A 907 -53.67 54.62 35.00
C ASP A 907 -52.45 53.66 34.96
N SER A 908 -51.87 53.34 36.12
CA SER A 908 -50.77 52.39 36.25
C SER A 908 -51.22 50.95 36.06
N GLU A 909 -52.36 50.55 36.64
CA GLU A 909 -52.96 49.22 36.46
C GLU A 909 -53.33 48.98 35.00
N GLN A 910 -53.93 49.97 34.32
CA GLN A 910 -54.25 49.86 32.90
C GLN A 910 -53.00 49.70 32.04
N ARG A 911 -51.91 50.43 32.32
CA ARG A 911 -50.64 50.27 31.58
C ARG A 911 -50.04 48.89 31.79
N ASN A 912 -49.99 48.40 33.04
CA ASN A 912 -49.48 47.06 33.36
C ASN A 912 -50.28 45.97 32.62
N GLN A 913 -51.62 46.04 32.63
CA GLN A 913 -52.48 45.11 31.89
C GLN A 913 -52.25 45.18 30.37
N LEU A 914 -51.99 46.37 29.82
CA LEU A 914 -51.72 46.56 28.39
C LEU A 914 -50.35 46.00 27.99
N GLU A 915 -49.34 46.10 28.85
CA GLU A 915 -48.04 45.45 28.68
C GLU A 915 -48.11 43.93 28.84
N GLU A 916 -48.87 43.40 29.80
CA GLU A 916 -49.13 41.95 29.91
C GLU A 916 -49.81 41.39 28.65
N VAL A 917 -50.86 42.07 28.16
CA VAL A 917 -51.54 41.69 26.90
C VAL A 917 -50.58 41.76 25.70
N ARG A 918 -49.61 42.69 25.70
CA ARG A 918 -48.58 42.79 24.67
C ARG A 918 -47.59 41.61 24.75
N LEU A 919 -47.07 41.31 25.94
CA LEU A 919 -46.15 40.19 26.19
C LEU A 919 -46.80 38.83 25.85
N VAL A 920 -48.09 38.66 26.16
CA VAL A 920 -48.85 37.46 25.79
C VAL A 920 -48.98 37.32 24.27
N LYS A 921 -49.21 38.42 23.53
CA LYS A 921 -49.24 38.42 22.05
C LYS A 921 -47.86 38.09 21.46
N GLU A 922 -46.79 38.74 21.91
CA GLU A 922 -45.43 38.47 21.46
C GLU A 922 -45.03 37.00 21.68
N ARG A 923 -45.41 36.42 22.83
CA ARG A 923 -45.22 35.01 23.17
C ARG A 923 -46.05 34.07 22.29
N LEU A 924 -47.30 34.44 21.98
CA LEU A 924 -48.17 33.68 21.07
C LEU A 924 -47.59 33.66 19.65
N GLU A 925 -47.12 34.80 19.14
CA GLU A 925 -46.48 34.90 17.82
C GLU A 925 -45.17 34.12 17.75
N ALA A 926 -44.35 34.14 18.82
CA ALA A 926 -43.13 33.35 18.91
C ALA A 926 -43.42 31.84 18.88
N LEU A 927 -44.42 31.37 19.62
CA LEU A 927 -44.91 29.99 19.54
C LEU A 927 -45.41 29.66 18.12
N GLN A 928 -46.19 30.54 17.51
CA GLN A 928 -46.75 30.32 16.18
C GLN A 928 -45.68 30.36 15.06
N ARG A 929 -44.54 31.05 15.26
CA ARG A 929 -43.36 30.93 14.40
C ARG A 929 -42.66 29.58 14.60
N SER A 930 -42.38 29.19 15.85
CA SER A 930 -41.75 27.90 16.16
C SER A 930 -42.55 26.68 15.67
N VAL A 931 -43.89 26.74 15.67
CA VAL A 931 -44.73 25.68 15.10
C VAL A 931 -44.53 25.59 13.58
N ARG A 932 -44.59 26.70 12.84
CA ARG A 932 -44.36 26.71 11.38
C ARG A 932 -42.96 26.22 10.99
N GLU A 933 -41.94 26.59 11.78
CA GLU A 933 -40.56 26.10 11.59
C GLU A 933 -40.47 24.58 11.79
N LYS A 934 -41.17 24.03 12.79
CA LYS A 934 -41.27 22.59 13.02
C LYS A 934 -42.06 21.88 11.92
N ASP A 935 -43.16 22.45 11.43
CA ASP A 935 -43.93 21.88 10.31
C ASP A 935 -43.09 21.82 9.03
N LEU A 936 -42.28 22.86 8.75
CA LEU A 936 -41.34 22.88 7.63
C LEU A 936 -40.20 21.87 7.80
N LEU A 937 -39.67 21.70 9.01
CA LEU A 937 -38.67 20.68 9.33
C LEU A 937 -39.25 19.25 9.19
N ILE A 938 -40.48 19.02 9.65
CA ILE A 938 -41.20 17.75 9.50
C ILE A 938 -41.41 17.42 8.02
N LYS A 939 -41.83 18.41 7.20
CA LYS A 939 -41.92 18.23 5.74
C LYS A 939 -40.56 17.87 5.13
N SER A 940 -39.53 18.68 5.38
CA SER A 940 -38.18 18.43 4.85
C SER A 940 -37.62 17.05 5.27
N LYS A 941 -37.94 16.57 6.48
CA LYS A 941 -37.57 15.23 6.94
C LYS A 941 -38.43 14.12 6.32
N GLY A 942 -39.72 14.36 6.07
CA GLY A 942 -40.58 13.47 5.29
C GLY A 942 -40.12 13.34 3.84
N ASP A 943 -39.77 14.45 3.19
CA ASP A 943 -39.24 14.47 1.83
C ASP A 943 -37.90 13.71 1.74
N GLN A 944 -36.99 13.93 2.71
CA GLN A 944 -35.73 13.18 2.82
C GLN A 944 -35.97 11.67 3.04
N LEU A 945 -36.93 11.30 3.91
CA LEU A 945 -37.29 9.89 4.15
C LEU A 945 -37.88 9.25 2.87
N GLY A 946 -38.68 10.00 2.10
CA GLY A 946 -39.20 9.58 0.80
C GLY A 946 -38.08 9.28 -0.20
N HIS A 947 -37.13 10.21 -0.38
CA HIS A 947 -35.97 10.02 -1.27
C HIS A 947 -35.12 8.81 -0.86
N VAL A 948 -34.88 8.60 0.45
CA VAL A 948 -34.15 7.41 0.93
C VAL A 948 -34.93 6.13 0.68
N SER A 949 -36.25 6.14 0.87
CA SER A 949 -37.11 4.97 0.64
C SER A 949 -37.20 4.60 -0.85
N GLU A 950 -37.25 5.59 -1.74
CA GLU A 950 -37.25 5.39 -3.19
C GLU A 950 -35.87 4.93 -3.69
N ALA A 951 -34.78 5.50 -3.16
CA ALA A 951 -33.42 5.03 -3.45
C ALA A 951 -33.19 3.58 -2.99
N LEU A 952 -33.67 3.20 -1.80
CA LEU A 952 -33.62 1.80 -1.33
C LEU A 952 -34.42 0.88 -2.25
N ARG A 953 -35.66 1.24 -2.59
CA ARG A 953 -36.51 0.46 -3.50
C ARG A 953 -35.87 0.26 -4.88
N ASN A 954 -35.19 1.29 -5.41
CA ASN A 954 -34.47 1.16 -6.68
C ASN A 954 -33.28 0.20 -6.55
N ARG A 955 -32.52 0.26 -5.44
CA ARG A 955 -31.44 -0.70 -5.17
C ARG A 955 -31.95 -2.13 -4.95
N ASP A 956 -33.15 -2.33 -4.41
CA ASP A 956 -33.79 -3.65 -4.33
C ASP A 956 -34.18 -4.18 -5.72
N ASN A 957 -34.73 -3.34 -6.60
CA ASN A 957 -34.99 -3.70 -7.99
C ASN A 957 -33.70 -4.10 -8.72
N ASP A 958 -32.63 -3.30 -8.58
CA ASP A 958 -31.30 -3.60 -9.14
C ASP A 958 -30.74 -4.92 -8.60
N ASN A 959 -30.99 -5.23 -7.32
CA ASN A 959 -30.57 -6.47 -6.67
C ASN A 959 -31.29 -7.70 -7.27
N GLU A 960 -32.58 -7.61 -7.58
CA GLU A 960 -33.31 -8.66 -8.30
C GLU A 960 -32.82 -8.83 -9.75
N VAL A 961 -32.52 -7.74 -10.46
CA VAL A 961 -31.90 -7.81 -11.80
C VAL A 961 -30.52 -8.48 -11.73
N LEU A 962 -29.70 -8.16 -10.74
CA LEU A 962 -28.39 -8.78 -10.52
C LEU A 962 -28.51 -10.25 -10.10
N LYS A 963 -29.50 -10.63 -9.29
CA LYS A 963 -29.80 -12.04 -8.98
C LYS A 963 -30.14 -12.83 -10.25
N GLN A 964 -31.00 -12.29 -11.12
CA GLN A 964 -31.36 -12.91 -12.38
C GLN A 964 -30.16 -13.00 -13.35
N ALA A 965 -29.30 -11.99 -13.38
CA ALA A 965 -28.05 -12.06 -14.15
C ALA A 965 -27.13 -13.19 -13.61
N VAL A 966 -27.02 -13.34 -12.29
CA VAL A 966 -26.23 -14.40 -11.65
C VAL A 966 -26.82 -15.79 -11.87
N THR A 967 -28.15 -15.98 -11.92
CA THR A 967 -28.73 -17.29 -12.28
C THR A 967 -28.47 -17.61 -13.75
N ASN A 968 -28.69 -16.67 -14.67
CA ASN A 968 -28.43 -16.86 -16.10
C ASN A 968 -26.95 -17.18 -16.38
N LEU A 969 -26.01 -16.59 -15.63
CA LEU A 969 -24.58 -16.90 -15.70
C LEU A 969 -24.25 -18.29 -15.15
N LYS A 970 -24.89 -18.73 -14.06
CA LYS A 970 -24.73 -20.10 -13.52
C LYS A 970 -25.25 -21.15 -14.49
N GLU A 971 -26.37 -20.90 -15.15
CA GLU A 971 -26.93 -21.79 -16.17
C GLU A 971 -25.99 -21.91 -17.38
N ARG A 972 -25.45 -20.78 -17.88
CA ARG A 972 -24.43 -20.80 -18.94
C ARG A 972 -23.14 -21.52 -18.52
N ALA A 973 -22.67 -21.33 -17.29
CA ALA A 973 -21.51 -22.05 -16.77
C ALA A 973 -21.76 -23.57 -16.70
N LEU A 974 -22.95 -24.00 -16.27
CA LEU A 974 -23.34 -25.41 -16.24
C LEU A 974 -23.36 -26.05 -17.65
N ILE A 975 -23.86 -25.32 -18.66
CA ILE A 975 -23.85 -25.76 -20.06
C ILE A 975 -22.40 -25.94 -20.54
N LEU A 976 -21.53 -24.93 -20.36
CA LEU A 976 -20.12 -25.00 -20.75
C LEU A 976 -19.35 -26.10 -20.01
N GLU A 977 -19.72 -26.41 -18.77
CA GLU A 977 -19.20 -27.57 -18.04
C GLU A 977 -19.65 -28.92 -18.62
N LEU A 978 -20.85 -29.02 -19.19
CA LEU A 978 -21.35 -30.24 -19.83
C LEU A 978 -20.70 -30.42 -21.21
N ASP A 979 -20.65 -29.36 -22.02
CA ASP A 979 -19.94 -29.35 -23.31
C ASP A 979 -18.44 -29.69 -23.09
N GLY A 980 -17.83 -29.12 -22.05
CA GLY A 980 -16.44 -29.39 -21.65
C GLY A 980 -16.19 -30.78 -21.05
N ARG A 981 -17.23 -31.55 -20.71
CA ARG A 981 -17.13 -33.00 -20.41
C ARG A 981 -17.27 -33.81 -21.70
N GLN A 982 -18.27 -33.52 -22.53
CA GLN A 982 -18.48 -34.20 -23.82
C GLN A 982 -17.24 -34.10 -24.72
N LEU A 983 -16.64 -32.91 -24.86
CA LEU A 983 -15.40 -32.72 -25.64
C LEU A 983 -14.19 -33.49 -25.08
N LYS A 984 -14.17 -33.84 -23.78
CA LYS A 984 -13.13 -34.73 -23.22
C LYS A 984 -13.40 -36.19 -23.57
N GLU A 985 -14.64 -36.64 -23.42
CA GLU A 985 -15.08 -37.99 -23.78
C GLU A 985 -14.84 -38.25 -25.29
N GLU A 986 -15.16 -37.29 -26.16
CA GLU A 986 -14.86 -37.37 -27.60
C GLU A 986 -13.35 -37.41 -27.88
N ASN A 987 -12.54 -36.62 -27.18
CA ASN A 987 -11.09 -36.60 -27.36
C ASN A 987 -10.44 -37.91 -26.84
N GLU A 988 -10.95 -38.53 -25.78
CA GLU A 988 -10.54 -39.86 -25.33
C GLU A 988 -10.94 -40.96 -26.33
N LEU A 989 -12.10 -40.84 -26.99
CA LEU A 989 -12.52 -41.72 -28.09
C LEU A 989 -11.65 -41.54 -29.36
N VAL A 990 -11.20 -40.33 -29.66
CA VAL A 990 -10.25 -40.06 -30.75
C VAL A 990 -8.85 -40.60 -30.40
N ALA A 991 -8.37 -40.38 -29.17
CA ALA A 991 -7.07 -40.85 -28.72
C ALA A 991 -6.98 -42.39 -28.66
N SER A 992 -8.06 -43.07 -28.24
CA SER A 992 -8.12 -44.54 -28.25
C SER A 992 -8.13 -45.10 -29.68
N ARG A 993 -8.94 -44.56 -30.59
CA ARG A 993 -8.90 -44.89 -32.03
C ARG A 993 -7.53 -44.62 -32.66
N SER A 994 -6.83 -43.56 -32.24
CA SER A 994 -5.48 -43.25 -32.73
C SER A 994 -4.48 -44.33 -32.31
N ARG A 995 -4.52 -44.81 -31.07
CA ARG A 995 -3.69 -45.93 -30.58
C ARG A 995 -4.01 -47.26 -31.29
N GLU A 996 -5.28 -47.51 -31.59
CA GLU A 996 -5.72 -48.67 -32.38
C GLU A 996 -5.17 -48.61 -33.82
N LYS A 997 -5.23 -47.44 -34.47
CA LYS A 997 -4.63 -47.26 -35.80
C LYS A 997 -3.10 -47.33 -35.79
N GLU A 998 -2.45 -46.92 -34.70
CA GLU A 998 -1.01 -47.09 -34.53
C GLU A 998 -0.63 -48.59 -34.36
N SER A 999 -1.41 -49.37 -33.61
CA SER A 999 -1.15 -50.80 -33.46
C SER A 999 -1.42 -51.60 -34.73
N GLU A 1000 -2.47 -51.26 -35.49
CA GLU A 1000 -2.69 -51.75 -36.86
C GLU A 1000 -1.49 -51.46 -37.76
N PHE A 1001 -0.99 -50.22 -37.75
CA PHE A 1001 0.14 -49.81 -38.59
C PHE A 1001 1.42 -50.60 -38.24
N ARG A 1002 1.71 -50.79 -36.95
CA ARG A 1002 2.86 -51.61 -36.50
C ARG A 1002 2.73 -53.07 -36.94
N ALA A 1003 1.53 -53.67 -36.87
CA ALA A 1003 1.30 -55.04 -37.35
C ALA A 1003 1.43 -55.17 -38.88
N LEU A 1004 0.98 -54.15 -39.64
CA LEU A 1004 1.19 -54.08 -41.09
C LEU A 1004 2.68 -53.88 -41.46
N GLN A 1005 3.42 -53.10 -40.66
CA GLN A 1005 4.87 -52.93 -40.84
C GLN A 1005 5.63 -54.24 -40.55
N GLU A 1006 5.28 -54.96 -39.49
CA GLU A 1006 5.90 -56.24 -39.15
C GLU A 1006 5.61 -57.31 -40.21
N THR A 1007 4.36 -57.46 -40.64
CA THR A 1007 4.01 -58.42 -41.70
C THR A 1007 4.65 -58.08 -43.05
N ASN A 1008 4.79 -56.80 -43.41
CA ASN A 1008 5.54 -56.37 -44.59
C ASN A 1008 7.04 -56.72 -44.47
N MET A 1009 7.64 -56.56 -43.29
CA MET A 1009 9.02 -56.98 -43.03
C MET A 1009 9.18 -58.51 -43.15
N GLN A 1010 8.23 -59.30 -42.62
CA GLN A 1010 8.22 -60.77 -42.78
C GLN A 1010 8.10 -61.18 -44.26
N PHE A 1011 7.20 -60.55 -45.04
CA PHE A 1011 7.11 -60.77 -46.49
C PHE A 1011 8.40 -60.37 -47.24
N SER A 1012 9.06 -59.29 -46.83
CA SER A 1012 10.32 -58.83 -47.41
C SER A 1012 11.50 -59.76 -47.13
N LEU A 1013 11.47 -60.51 -46.02
CA LEU A 1013 12.42 -61.56 -45.71
C LEU A 1013 12.15 -62.81 -46.55
N LEU A 1014 10.89 -63.27 -46.61
CA LEU A 1014 10.47 -64.41 -47.43
C LEU A 1014 10.77 -64.18 -48.93
N LEU A 1015 10.60 -62.95 -49.43
CA LEU A 1015 10.98 -62.59 -50.80
C LEU A 1015 12.48 -62.77 -51.05
N ARG A 1016 13.35 -62.28 -50.15
CA ARG A 1016 14.80 -62.52 -50.25
C ARG A 1016 15.15 -64.00 -50.18
N GLU A 1017 14.51 -64.78 -49.32
CA GLU A 1017 14.71 -66.24 -49.27
C GLU A 1017 14.37 -66.89 -50.61
N LYS A 1018 13.29 -66.46 -51.29
CA LYS A 1018 12.95 -66.95 -52.64
C LYS A 1018 13.86 -66.43 -53.74
N GLU A 1019 14.41 -65.23 -53.63
CA GLU A 1019 15.48 -64.74 -54.51
C GLU A 1019 16.75 -65.58 -54.35
N PHE A 1020 17.16 -65.92 -53.12
CA PHE A 1020 18.28 -66.81 -52.86
C PHE A 1020 18.04 -68.24 -53.37
N GLU A 1021 16.85 -68.82 -53.13
CA GLU A 1021 16.47 -70.12 -53.70
C GLU A 1021 16.55 -70.13 -55.24
N LEU A 1022 15.99 -69.10 -55.89
CA LEU A 1022 15.95 -68.99 -57.35
C LEU A 1022 17.35 -68.78 -57.94
N THR A 1023 18.19 -67.96 -57.32
CA THR A 1023 19.61 -67.82 -57.69
C THR A 1023 20.35 -69.15 -57.56
N ALA A 1024 20.20 -69.86 -56.44
CA ALA A 1024 20.85 -71.15 -56.23
C ALA A 1024 20.33 -72.25 -57.20
N VAL A 1025 19.07 -72.18 -57.64
CA VAL A 1025 18.54 -73.05 -58.71
C VAL A 1025 19.11 -72.65 -60.08
N SER A 1026 19.25 -71.36 -60.36
CA SER A 1026 19.88 -70.84 -61.59
C SER A 1026 21.35 -71.27 -61.70
N GLU A 1027 22.14 -71.15 -60.63
CA GLU A 1027 23.54 -71.58 -60.57
C GLU A 1027 23.69 -73.10 -60.78
N LYS A 1028 22.80 -73.91 -60.20
CA LYS A 1028 22.73 -75.36 -60.43
C LYS A 1028 22.41 -75.66 -61.89
N SER A 1029 21.43 -74.96 -62.47
CA SER A 1029 21.04 -75.09 -63.88
C SER A 1029 22.21 -74.77 -64.83
N ALA A 1030 22.85 -73.60 -64.65
CA ALA A 1030 24.01 -73.18 -65.44
C ALA A 1030 25.24 -74.10 -65.26
N THR A 1031 25.34 -74.77 -64.12
CA THR A 1031 26.39 -75.78 -63.88
C THR A 1031 26.09 -77.10 -64.57
N VAL A 1032 24.83 -77.55 -64.59
CA VAL A 1032 24.38 -78.69 -65.41
C VAL A 1032 24.54 -78.38 -66.90
N GLU A 1033 24.24 -77.16 -67.35
CA GLU A 1033 24.44 -76.74 -68.74
C GLU A 1033 25.91 -76.79 -69.17
N ARG A 1034 26.84 -76.34 -68.30
CA ARG A 1034 28.29 -76.53 -68.51
C ARG A 1034 28.65 -78.02 -68.62
N MET A 1035 28.22 -78.86 -67.67
CA MET A 1035 28.50 -80.30 -67.71
C MET A 1035 27.91 -81.02 -68.93
N LEU A 1036 26.84 -80.50 -69.53
CA LEU A 1036 26.29 -81.00 -70.80
C LEU A 1036 27.15 -80.56 -71.99
N LYS A 1037 27.54 -79.29 -72.06
CA LYS A 1037 28.45 -78.77 -73.10
C LYS A 1037 29.80 -79.47 -73.09
N ASP A 1038 30.36 -79.75 -71.90
CA ASP A 1038 31.60 -80.50 -71.75
C ASP A 1038 31.47 -81.94 -72.29
N LYS A 1039 30.34 -82.61 -72.03
CA LYS A 1039 30.04 -83.94 -72.58
C LYS A 1039 29.85 -83.94 -74.10
N GLU A 1040 29.30 -82.87 -74.67
CA GLU A 1040 29.19 -82.70 -76.12
C GLU A 1040 30.56 -82.42 -76.77
N GLN A 1041 31.41 -81.61 -76.12
CA GLN A 1041 32.79 -81.39 -76.55
C GLN A 1041 33.66 -82.66 -76.45
N VAL A 1042 33.37 -83.60 -75.54
CA VAL A 1042 34.04 -84.93 -75.51
C VAL A 1042 33.50 -85.88 -76.59
N ARG A 1043 32.26 -85.69 -77.06
CA ARG A 1043 31.68 -86.45 -78.19
C ARG A 1043 32.22 -86.06 -79.55
N LEU A 1044 32.59 -84.79 -79.75
CA LEU A 1044 33.12 -84.30 -81.03
C LEU A 1044 34.42 -85.01 -81.47
N PRO A 1045 35.46 -85.17 -80.63
CA PRO A 1045 36.65 -85.95 -80.95
C PRO A 1045 36.37 -87.44 -81.18
N THR A 1046 35.42 -88.03 -80.44
CA THR A 1046 35.10 -89.46 -80.60
C THR A 1046 34.28 -89.77 -81.84
N PHE A 1047 33.51 -88.81 -82.38
CA PHE A 1047 32.91 -88.95 -83.72
C PHE A 1047 33.96 -88.83 -84.85
N PHE A 1048 34.93 -87.91 -84.73
CA PHE A 1048 36.02 -87.80 -85.71
C PHE A 1048 36.95 -89.03 -85.73
N LEU A 1049 37.12 -89.71 -84.58
CA LEU A 1049 37.86 -90.98 -84.46
C LEU A 1049 37.08 -92.23 -84.89
N PHE A 1050 35.87 -92.08 -85.45
CA PHE A 1050 35.06 -93.18 -86.01
C PHE A 1050 34.73 -93.00 -87.51
N HIS A 1051 35.41 -92.04 -88.18
CA HIS A 1051 35.31 -91.76 -89.62
C HIS A 1051 36.69 -91.59 -90.29
N LEU A 1052 37.68 -92.30 -89.73
CA LEU A 1052 39.01 -92.60 -90.27
C LEU A 1052 39.28 -94.10 -90.05
#